data_AF-A0A9X0QYJ5-F1
#
_entry.id   AF-A0A9X0QYJ5-F1
#
_cell.length_a   1.000
_cell.length_b   1.000
_cell.length_c   1.000
_cell.angle_alpha   90.00
_cell.angle_beta   90.00
_cell.angle_gamma   90.00
#
_symmetry.space_group_name_H-M   'P 1'
#
loop_
_entity.id
_entity.type
_entity.pdbx_description
1 polymer ?
#
loop_
_entity_poly.entity_id
_entity_poly.type
_entity_poly.pdbx_seq_one_letter_code
_entity_poly.pdbx_strand_id
1 'polypeptide(L)'
;MRTALAIGHWRLVMGEIRATLMRRGQALSAGETQAPAPPGGAPELRELRRFLGETLLLERYVQTFNRLGVGGGTMGLAELLHYTHGIELPAAYVDRAAELGFAELPSAAALRGATVEAGAQPIDAAILRGSLQSRLLVLAQSYLARQVPPPDSLDLQRQAAARLANLAEADGPDAADRVQAAAEALEAGLAAARRDAPGLVAEGVLGGSEFQALLRVVSDSRLLGPTVRDALLRAAQAPAGAEAAVTVDATGIGPLLVAAPERNRLEPAAAATALQGQFAALLARPFMRAVAQAAAPAARPALFRWNIPALEAAAALVDDHALFQLRDLPEFPAPLRSAVQRAAEERLAAGLVAAVAQAQLPAEGRDLAPVAAAARAAHPVLLRLVVALRAGAAPDDAAALAGMVTQQAQRLLAAGWAQLEAGAGYQPPPSGQLVWTEGKLDPAALYGLADAAMLPALLGRERERLHRLAELAQPMLDVLAAPELGEPRLPAIAARWRGLAEELQRASQGRAGSLAGLERMIGQDLAAVTPGNCADLPARGGGDWFTDQAVRLHARLRSLCQVQTATRAAGAWEALDESFTRLLAGRYPFAPLSAAERGPHATAERVAEFYSGFEDQAKAALAALPGDPALAARARRFIEQMRQARGLLKPLLGLDGVEPGLVLVPRFRALPERETGGDAVIEWRLIGRGVTTGTMSGQRPVPWKLGDPLILSLRWARNAPVQPVQLLPAGPRAEAGTITVTARDPWALITLARRLAPTAGDWQPGPGDSGPMLALRVQTAEAGEPPRATTPAMVFASLGITAQAAPAGPRLALPSIPTDWPVAAPRAILATTAP
;
A
#
# COMPACT_ATOMS: atom_id res chain seq x y z
N MET A 1 -35.78 32.67 -121.19
CA MET A 1 -34.87 33.38 -120.27
C MET A 1 -35.49 33.59 -118.88
N ARG A 2 -36.71 34.17 -118.75
CA ARG A 2 -37.40 34.33 -117.44
C ARG A 2 -37.58 33.01 -116.65
N THR A 3 -37.99 31.94 -117.31
CA THR A 3 -38.17 30.60 -116.69
C THR A 3 -36.85 30.00 -116.18
N ALA A 4 -35.73 30.22 -116.87
CA ALA A 4 -34.43 29.70 -116.46
C ALA A 4 -33.88 30.40 -115.20
N LEU A 5 -34.09 31.72 -115.08
CA LEU A 5 -33.72 32.50 -113.89
C LEU A 5 -34.57 32.10 -112.67
N ALA A 6 -35.87 31.89 -112.86
CA ALA A 6 -36.79 31.38 -111.84
C ALA A 6 -36.35 30.01 -111.27
N ILE A 7 -35.98 29.08 -112.15
CA ILE A 7 -35.53 27.72 -111.77
C ILE A 7 -34.17 27.78 -111.03
N GLY A 8 -33.24 28.61 -111.49
CA GLY A 8 -31.95 28.82 -110.81
C GLY A 8 -32.12 29.41 -109.40
N HIS A 9 -33.03 30.38 -109.26
CA HIS A 9 -33.38 30.95 -107.96
C HIS A 9 -34.02 29.91 -107.02
N TRP A 10 -34.95 29.09 -107.51
CA TRP A 10 -35.57 28.01 -106.73
C TRP A 10 -34.54 27.01 -106.19
N ARG A 11 -33.58 26.56 -107.01
CA ARG A 11 -32.53 25.63 -106.56
C ARG A 11 -31.60 26.22 -105.51
N LEU A 12 -31.27 27.51 -105.61
CA LEU A 12 -30.47 28.22 -104.61
C LEU A 12 -31.23 28.34 -103.29
N VAL A 13 -32.50 28.78 -103.35
CA VAL A 13 -33.37 28.91 -102.19
C VAL A 13 -33.55 27.56 -101.48
N MET A 14 -33.87 26.50 -102.22
CA MET A 14 -34.04 25.16 -101.66
C MET A 14 -32.73 24.58 -101.12
N GLY A 15 -31.58 24.88 -101.75
CA GLY A 15 -30.26 24.48 -101.24
C GLY A 15 -29.88 25.15 -99.92
N GLU A 16 -30.11 26.46 -99.80
CA GLU A 16 -29.86 27.20 -98.56
C GLU A 16 -30.81 26.79 -97.43
N ILE A 17 -32.07 26.57 -97.76
CA ILE A 17 -33.06 25.99 -96.86
C ILE A 17 -32.58 24.63 -96.33
N ARG A 18 -32.12 23.75 -97.22
CA ARG A 18 -31.63 22.40 -96.87
C ARG A 18 -30.44 22.48 -95.93
N ALA A 19 -29.45 23.31 -96.25
CA ALA A 19 -28.27 23.53 -95.42
C ALA A 19 -28.67 24.06 -94.04
N THR A 20 -29.63 24.97 -93.97
CA THR A 20 -30.10 25.58 -92.72
C THR A 20 -30.90 24.61 -91.86
N LEU A 21 -31.76 23.77 -92.45
CA LEU A 21 -32.45 22.69 -91.72
C LEU A 21 -31.45 21.68 -91.13
N MET A 22 -30.42 21.30 -91.90
CA MET A 22 -29.37 20.40 -91.40
C MET A 22 -28.53 21.03 -90.28
N ARG A 23 -28.12 22.30 -90.43
CA ARG A 23 -27.41 23.05 -89.38
C ARG A 23 -28.24 23.16 -88.10
N ARG A 24 -29.54 23.46 -88.22
CA ARG A 24 -30.46 23.52 -87.06
C ARG A 24 -30.60 22.15 -86.38
N GLY A 25 -30.67 21.07 -87.15
CA GLY A 25 -30.68 19.72 -86.59
C GLY A 25 -29.40 19.36 -85.84
N GLN A 26 -28.24 19.75 -86.37
CA GLN A 26 -26.94 19.58 -85.71
C GLN A 26 -26.83 20.44 -84.45
N ALA A 27 -27.20 21.72 -84.51
CA ALA A 27 -27.22 22.64 -83.39
C ALA A 27 -28.13 22.13 -82.25
N LEU A 28 -29.34 21.66 -82.59
CA LEU A 28 -30.26 21.06 -81.64
C LEU A 28 -29.66 19.82 -80.97
N SER A 29 -28.98 18.96 -81.74
CA SER A 29 -28.30 17.79 -81.18
C SER A 29 -27.11 18.16 -80.26
N ALA A 30 -26.47 19.31 -80.49
CA ALA A 30 -25.43 19.88 -79.62
C ALA A 30 -26.00 20.61 -78.38
N GLY A 31 -27.33 20.76 -78.28
CA GLY A 31 -28.00 21.42 -77.15
C GLY A 31 -28.29 22.92 -77.35
N GLU A 32 -28.02 23.47 -78.53
CA GLU A 32 -28.40 24.83 -78.88
C GLU A 32 -29.89 24.88 -79.20
N THR A 33 -30.65 25.61 -78.38
CA THR A 33 -32.11 25.75 -78.51
C THR A 33 -32.46 27.23 -78.65
N GLN A 34 -33.38 27.55 -79.55
CA GLN A 34 -33.76 28.93 -79.89
C GLN A 34 -35.13 29.32 -79.31
N ALA A 35 -35.95 28.35 -78.90
CA ALA A 35 -37.27 28.59 -78.32
C ALA A 35 -37.16 29.03 -76.86
N PRO A 36 -38.04 29.94 -76.41
CA PRO A 36 -38.15 30.27 -74.99
C PRO A 36 -38.54 29.02 -74.19
N ALA A 37 -38.00 28.90 -72.98
CA ALA A 37 -38.33 27.77 -72.11
C ALA A 37 -39.83 27.80 -71.76
N PRO A 38 -40.55 26.67 -71.89
CA PRO A 38 -41.98 26.63 -71.57
C PRO A 38 -42.22 26.92 -70.07
N PRO A 39 -43.30 27.61 -69.71
CA PRO A 39 -43.64 27.89 -68.32
C PRO A 39 -44.08 26.62 -67.55
N GLY A 40 -43.81 26.59 -66.24
CA GLY A 40 -44.21 25.50 -65.33
C GLY A 40 -43.27 24.28 -65.31
N GLY A 41 -43.19 23.61 -64.16
CA GLY A 41 -42.40 22.38 -63.96
C GLY A 41 -40.92 22.60 -63.58
N ALA A 42 -40.23 21.49 -63.26
CA ALA A 42 -38.82 21.46 -62.92
C ALA A 42 -37.93 21.98 -64.08
N PRO A 43 -36.79 22.64 -63.81
CA PRO A 43 -35.95 23.23 -64.85
C PRO A 43 -35.54 22.25 -65.97
N GLU A 44 -35.38 20.98 -65.62
CA GLU A 44 -34.90 19.90 -66.49
C GLU A 44 -36.06 19.34 -67.30
N LEU A 45 -37.25 19.29 -66.70
CA LEU A 45 -38.47 18.96 -67.43
C LEU A 45 -38.81 20.06 -68.44
N ARG A 46 -38.55 21.33 -68.10
CA ARG A 46 -38.68 22.46 -69.04
C ARG A 46 -37.68 22.34 -70.19
N GLU A 47 -36.43 21.98 -69.90
CA GLU A 47 -35.41 21.77 -70.92
C GLU A 47 -35.75 20.58 -71.84
N LEU A 48 -36.23 19.47 -71.26
CA LEU A 48 -36.71 18.30 -71.99
C LEU A 48 -37.89 18.64 -72.92
N ARG A 49 -38.87 19.41 -72.43
CA ARG A 49 -40.01 19.91 -73.22
C ARG A 49 -39.56 20.79 -74.37
N ARG A 50 -38.67 21.75 -74.10
CA ARG A 50 -38.14 22.68 -75.11
C ARG A 50 -37.44 21.91 -76.22
N PHE A 51 -36.56 20.98 -75.86
CA PHE A 51 -35.85 20.13 -76.81
C PHE A 51 -36.80 19.28 -77.67
N LEU A 52 -37.82 18.66 -77.05
CA LEU A 52 -38.81 17.87 -77.78
C LEU A 52 -39.64 18.73 -78.74
N GLY A 53 -40.07 19.91 -78.31
CA GLY A 53 -40.81 20.86 -79.14
C GLY A 53 -40.02 21.29 -80.38
N GLU A 54 -38.75 21.65 -80.24
CA GLU A 54 -37.89 22.01 -81.36
C GLU A 54 -37.59 20.83 -82.29
N THR A 55 -37.48 19.61 -81.75
CA THR A 55 -37.30 18.39 -82.54
C THR A 55 -38.52 18.12 -83.44
N LEU A 56 -39.74 18.30 -82.92
CA LEU A 56 -40.97 18.13 -83.69
C LEU A 56 -41.16 19.21 -84.76
N LEU A 57 -40.78 20.45 -84.46
CA LEU A 57 -40.76 21.53 -85.45
C LEU A 57 -39.80 21.21 -86.58
N LEU A 58 -38.57 20.80 -86.26
CA LEU A 58 -37.59 20.36 -87.24
C LEU A 58 -38.13 19.22 -88.10
N GLU A 59 -38.75 18.21 -87.48
CA GLU A 59 -39.37 17.09 -88.19
C GLU A 59 -40.43 17.57 -89.20
N ARG A 60 -41.37 18.43 -88.77
CA ARG A 60 -42.42 18.99 -89.63
C ARG A 60 -41.84 19.75 -90.83
N TYR A 61 -40.80 20.56 -90.62
CA TYR A 61 -40.21 21.36 -91.68
C TYR A 61 -39.31 20.55 -92.61
N VAL A 62 -38.63 19.51 -92.13
CA VAL A 62 -37.93 18.55 -93.00
C VAL A 62 -38.91 17.78 -93.87
N GLN A 63 -40.07 17.37 -93.34
CA GLN A 63 -41.12 16.73 -94.14
C GLN A 63 -41.72 17.69 -95.18
N THR A 64 -41.93 18.95 -94.81
CA THR A 64 -42.43 19.97 -95.72
C THR A 64 -41.41 20.26 -96.84
N PHE A 65 -40.12 20.32 -96.50
CA PHE A 65 -39.03 20.43 -97.48
C PHE A 65 -39.02 19.25 -98.46
N ASN A 66 -39.08 18.02 -97.94
CA ASN A 66 -39.06 16.81 -98.76
C ASN A 66 -40.29 16.69 -99.68
N ARG A 67 -41.47 17.14 -99.22
CA ARG A 67 -42.68 17.23 -100.06
C ARG A 67 -42.52 18.23 -101.20
N LEU A 68 -41.96 19.41 -100.92
CA LEU A 68 -41.68 20.44 -101.93
C LEU A 68 -40.66 19.95 -102.97
N GLY A 69 -39.65 19.19 -102.55
CA GLY A 69 -38.61 18.65 -103.44
C GLY A 69 -39.08 17.52 -104.37
N VAL A 70 -40.07 16.71 -103.96
CA VAL A 70 -40.56 15.55 -104.74
C VAL A 70 -41.82 15.88 -105.54
N GLY A 71 -42.73 16.69 -104.98
CA GLY A 71 -44.06 16.94 -105.55
C GLY A 71 -44.18 18.15 -106.48
N GLY A 72 -43.12 18.94 -106.63
CA GLY A 72 -43.11 20.09 -107.54
C GLY A 72 -44.14 21.18 -107.22
N GLY A 73 -44.56 21.32 -105.96
CA GLY A 73 -45.48 22.36 -105.49
C GLY A 73 -44.80 23.49 -104.71
N THR A 74 -45.54 24.57 -104.42
CA THR A 74 -45.08 25.72 -103.60
C THR A 74 -45.72 25.77 -102.20
N MET A 75 -46.62 24.82 -101.90
CA MET A 75 -47.39 24.76 -100.66
C MET A 75 -46.50 24.46 -99.44
N GLY A 76 -46.37 25.44 -98.54
CA GLY A 76 -45.53 25.37 -97.34
C GLY A 76 -44.16 26.07 -97.48
N LEU A 77 -43.83 26.63 -98.64
CA LEU A 77 -42.58 27.38 -98.85
C LEU A 77 -42.45 28.60 -97.93
N ALA A 78 -43.53 29.36 -97.76
CA ALA A 78 -43.55 30.55 -96.90
C ALA A 78 -43.27 30.19 -95.42
N GLU A 79 -43.91 29.14 -94.90
CA GLU A 79 -43.65 28.64 -93.53
C GLU A 79 -42.19 28.20 -93.37
N LEU A 80 -41.62 27.61 -94.41
CA LEU A 80 -40.29 27.03 -94.39
C LEU A 80 -39.18 28.09 -94.49
N LEU A 81 -39.39 29.15 -95.26
CA LEU A 81 -38.51 30.32 -95.30
C LEU A 81 -38.58 31.14 -94.02
N HIS A 82 -39.78 31.27 -93.43
CA HIS A 82 -39.93 31.89 -92.12
C HIS A 82 -39.17 31.08 -91.05
N TYR A 83 -39.33 29.76 -91.03
CA TYR A 83 -38.63 28.90 -90.07
C TYR A 83 -37.11 28.87 -90.25
N THR A 84 -36.61 28.85 -91.50
CA THR A 84 -35.17 28.74 -91.76
C THR A 84 -34.44 30.07 -91.69
N HIS A 85 -35.00 31.13 -92.31
CA HIS A 85 -34.35 32.42 -92.53
C HIS A 85 -35.07 33.61 -91.88
N GLY A 86 -36.23 33.40 -91.24
CA GLY A 86 -37.04 34.49 -90.65
C GLY A 86 -37.71 35.40 -91.69
N ILE A 87 -37.78 34.97 -92.95
CA ILE A 87 -38.30 35.77 -94.06
C ILE A 87 -39.79 35.49 -94.23
N GLU A 88 -40.61 36.54 -94.16
CA GLU A 88 -42.04 36.47 -94.52
C GLU A 88 -42.22 36.73 -96.02
N LEU A 89 -42.77 35.76 -96.74
CA LEU A 89 -43.09 35.91 -98.16
C LEU A 89 -44.48 36.51 -98.35
N PRO A 90 -44.66 37.52 -99.22
CA PRO A 90 -45.98 37.99 -99.61
C PRO A 90 -46.80 36.88 -100.29
N ALA A 91 -48.11 36.79 -100.00
CA ALA A 91 -48.98 35.76 -100.59
C ALA A 91 -48.91 35.71 -102.13
N ALA A 92 -48.87 36.88 -102.77
CA ALA A 92 -48.74 37.01 -104.23
C ALA A 92 -47.47 36.36 -104.80
N TYR A 93 -46.41 36.18 -104.01
CA TYR A 93 -45.18 35.50 -104.44
C TYR A 93 -45.40 33.99 -104.62
N VAL A 94 -46.14 33.36 -103.71
CA VAL A 94 -46.40 31.90 -103.73
C VAL A 94 -47.33 31.55 -104.90
N ASP A 95 -48.35 32.38 -105.12
CA ASP A 95 -49.30 32.25 -106.23
C ASP A 95 -48.57 32.39 -107.57
N ARG A 96 -47.71 33.41 -107.68
CA ARG A 96 -46.95 33.66 -108.92
C ARG A 96 -45.89 32.60 -109.18
N ALA A 97 -45.28 32.04 -108.14
CA ALA A 97 -44.33 30.93 -108.26
C ALA A 97 -45.03 29.65 -108.74
N ALA A 98 -46.26 29.38 -108.28
CA ALA A 98 -47.08 28.26 -108.75
C ALA A 98 -47.48 28.42 -110.22
N GLU A 99 -47.96 29.59 -110.64
CA GLU A 99 -48.34 29.89 -112.02
C GLU A 99 -47.19 29.75 -113.03
N LEU A 100 -45.96 30.03 -112.59
CA LEU A 100 -44.76 29.99 -113.42
C LEU A 100 -44.10 28.59 -113.45
N GLY A 101 -44.69 27.59 -112.80
CA GLY A 101 -44.15 26.22 -112.75
C GLY A 101 -42.79 26.13 -112.05
N PHE A 102 -42.51 26.99 -111.06
CA PHE A 102 -41.19 27.12 -110.39
C PHE A 102 -40.64 25.79 -109.84
N ALA A 103 -41.53 24.89 -109.48
CA ALA A 103 -41.21 23.64 -108.82
C ALA A 103 -41.28 22.41 -109.75
N GLU A 104 -41.66 22.59 -111.03
CA GLU A 104 -41.52 21.53 -112.04
C GLU A 104 -40.04 21.38 -112.46
N LEU A 105 -39.53 20.14 -112.46
CA LEU A 105 -38.14 19.84 -112.81
C LEU A 105 -38.03 19.49 -114.31
N PRO A 106 -37.49 20.36 -115.20
CA PRO A 106 -37.08 19.93 -116.53
C PRO A 106 -35.79 19.10 -116.46
N SER A 107 -35.62 18.16 -117.40
CA SER A 107 -34.44 17.30 -117.46
C SER A 107 -33.13 18.12 -117.57
N ALA A 108 -32.03 17.58 -117.04
CA ALA A 108 -30.72 18.22 -117.00
C ALA A 108 -30.20 18.72 -118.38
N ALA A 109 -30.83 18.32 -119.49
CA ALA A 109 -30.50 18.73 -120.84
C ALA A 109 -30.75 20.22 -121.15
N ALA A 110 -31.63 20.91 -120.41
CA ALA A 110 -31.98 22.31 -120.69
C ALA A 110 -31.02 23.36 -120.10
N LEU A 111 -30.06 22.95 -119.25
CA LEU A 111 -29.10 23.83 -118.58
C LEU A 111 -27.68 23.32 -118.84
N ARG A 112 -27.04 23.78 -119.94
CA ARG A 112 -25.63 23.47 -120.22
C ARG A 112 -24.75 24.13 -119.15
N GLY A 113 -24.23 23.35 -118.20
CA GLY A 113 -23.05 23.69 -117.39
C GLY A 113 -23.25 24.14 -115.95
N ALA A 114 -24.45 24.05 -115.35
CA ALA A 114 -24.65 24.39 -113.93
C ALA A 114 -24.94 23.14 -113.08
N THR A 115 -23.91 22.55 -112.49
CA THR A 115 -24.03 21.49 -111.47
C THR A 115 -24.44 22.09 -110.11
N VAL A 116 -25.74 22.39 -109.96
CA VAL A 116 -26.38 22.62 -108.65
C VAL A 116 -27.17 21.36 -108.30
N GLU A 117 -26.46 20.24 -108.10
CA GLU A 117 -27.05 18.90 -107.96
C GLU A 117 -27.72 18.65 -106.59
N ALA A 118 -27.47 19.48 -105.58
CA ALA A 118 -27.87 19.18 -104.19
C ALA A 118 -29.11 19.94 -103.66
N GLY A 119 -29.60 20.97 -104.36
CA GLY A 119 -30.55 21.93 -103.78
C GLY A 119 -31.98 21.41 -103.54
N ALA A 120 -32.45 20.45 -104.34
CA ALA A 120 -33.81 19.90 -104.26
C ALA A 120 -33.85 18.42 -103.83
N GLN A 121 -32.72 17.85 -103.41
CA GLN A 121 -32.68 16.46 -102.95
C GLN A 121 -33.38 16.34 -101.60
N PRO A 122 -34.20 15.29 -101.38
CA PRO A 122 -34.76 15.00 -100.09
C PRO A 122 -33.68 14.94 -99.00
N ILE A 123 -33.95 15.55 -97.85
CA ILE A 123 -33.16 15.40 -96.64
C ILE A 123 -33.45 14.00 -96.08
N ASP A 124 -32.41 13.17 -95.98
CA ASP A 124 -32.48 11.97 -95.15
C ASP A 124 -32.38 12.35 -93.68
N ALA A 125 -33.56 12.46 -93.06
CA ALA A 125 -33.69 12.81 -91.65
C ALA A 125 -33.13 11.70 -90.72
N ALA A 126 -32.88 10.49 -91.23
CA ALA A 126 -32.29 9.40 -90.46
C ALA A 126 -30.87 9.71 -89.98
N ILE A 127 -30.13 10.58 -90.69
CA ILE A 127 -28.76 10.99 -90.32
C ILE A 127 -28.75 11.75 -88.98
N LEU A 128 -29.81 12.51 -88.67
CA LEU A 128 -29.92 13.29 -87.44
C LEU A 128 -30.44 12.46 -86.24
N ARG A 129 -31.04 11.30 -86.52
CA ARG A 129 -31.74 10.46 -85.54
C ARG A 129 -30.86 10.11 -84.34
N GLY A 130 -29.69 9.51 -84.58
CA GLY A 130 -28.82 9.04 -83.48
C GLY A 130 -28.41 10.15 -82.52
N SER A 131 -28.06 11.32 -83.06
CA SER A 131 -27.62 12.48 -82.27
C SER A 131 -28.74 13.11 -81.43
N LEU A 132 -29.95 13.26 -82.00
CA LEU A 132 -31.12 13.79 -81.30
C LEU A 132 -31.62 12.83 -80.22
N GLN A 133 -31.59 11.52 -80.49
CA GLN A 133 -31.93 10.48 -79.52
C GLN A 133 -30.99 10.49 -78.31
N SER A 134 -29.68 10.58 -78.55
CA SER A 134 -28.68 10.65 -77.47
C SER A 134 -28.91 11.86 -76.57
N ARG A 135 -29.14 13.04 -77.14
CA ARG A 135 -29.41 14.26 -76.37
C ARG A 135 -30.71 14.15 -75.56
N LEU A 136 -31.78 13.61 -76.15
CA LEU A 136 -33.04 13.38 -75.44
C LEU A 136 -32.86 12.47 -74.22
N LEU A 137 -32.09 11.39 -74.37
CA LEU A 137 -31.80 10.46 -73.29
C LEU A 137 -31.02 11.13 -72.16
N VAL A 138 -30.02 11.96 -72.47
CA VAL A 138 -29.25 12.71 -71.45
C VAL A 138 -30.15 13.67 -70.67
N LEU A 139 -31.01 14.42 -71.37
CA LEU A 139 -31.95 15.34 -70.72
C LEU A 139 -32.96 14.59 -69.85
N ALA A 140 -33.50 13.47 -70.33
CA ALA A 140 -34.42 12.64 -69.54
C ALA A 140 -33.73 12.02 -68.32
N GLN A 141 -32.49 11.53 -68.46
CA GLN A 141 -31.71 11.03 -67.32
C GLN A 141 -31.45 12.12 -66.28
N SER A 142 -31.16 13.35 -66.69
CA SER A 142 -30.93 14.47 -65.75
C SER A 142 -32.17 14.84 -64.94
N TYR A 143 -33.37 14.69 -65.54
CA TYR A 143 -34.65 14.87 -64.85
C TYR A 143 -34.93 13.71 -63.89
N LEU A 144 -34.75 12.46 -64.35
CA LEU A 144 -35.00 11.26 -63.55
C LEU A 144 -34.03 11.14 -62.37
N ALA A 145 -32.77 11.53 -62.53
CA ALA A 145 -31.75 11.46 -61.47
C ALA A 145 -32.05 12.37 -60.27
N ARG A 146 -32.86 13.43 -60.43
CA ARG A 146 -33.30 14.27 -59.30
C ARG A 146 -34.45 13.70 -58.50
N GLN A 147 -35.18 12.75 -59.07
CA GLN A 147 -36.33 12.13 -58.41
C GLN A 147 -35.91 11.02 -57.44
N VAL A 148 -34.61 10.69 -57.38
CA VAL A 148 -34.06 9.62 -56.55
C VAL A 148 -33.20 10.23 -55.45
N PRO A 149 -33.28 9.76 -54.19
CA PRO A 149 -32.39 10.21 -53.13
C PRO A 149 -30.93 9.91 -53.52
N PRO A 150 -29.98 10.79 -53.17
CA PRO A 150 -28.57 10.48 -53.37
C PRO A 150 -28.19 9.18 -52.64
N PRO A 151 -27.29 8.36 -53.19
CA PRO A 151 -26.91 7.06 -52.62
C PRO A 151 -26.46 7.17 -51.16
N ASP A 152 -25.77 8.26 -50.79
CA ASP A 152 -25.31 8.54 -49.44
C ASP A 152 -26.46 8.62 -48.41
N SER A 153 -27.63 9.13 -48.80
CA SER A 153 -28.79 9.26 -47.90
C SER A 153 -29.41 7.89 -47.59
N LEU A 154 -29.46 7.00 -48.59
CA LEU A 154 -29.93 5.62 -48.41
C LEU A 154 -28.95 4.79 -47.57
N ASP A 155 -27.64 5.02 -47.72
CA ASP A 155 -26.63 4.34 -46.90
C ASP A 155 -26.70 4.76 -45.43
N LEU A 156 -26.96 6.04 -45.14
CA LEU A 156 -27.21 6.51 -43.77
C LEU A 156 -28.46 5.85 -43.15
N GLN A 157 -29.53 5.64 -43.93
CA GLN A 157 -30.72 4.91 -43.47
C GLN A 157 -30.45 3.45 -43.16
N ARG A 158 -29.70 2.76 -44.04
CA ARG A 158 -29.28 1.36 -43.82
C ARG A 158 -28.38 1.25 -42.60
N GLN A 159 -27.46 2.20 -42.41
CA GLN A 159 -26.60 2.25 -41.23
C GLN A 159 -27.42 2.45 -39.95
N ALA A 160 -28.39 3.36 -39.95
CA ALA A 160 -29.29 3.57 -38.80
C ALA A 160 -30.05 2.29 -38.44
N ALA A 161 -30.68 1.63 -39.43
CA ALA A 161 -31.41 0.39 -39.21
C ALA A 161 -30.51 -0.75 -38.73
N ALA A 162 -29.32 -0.90 -39.33
CA ALA A 162 -28.35 -1.91 -38.92
C ALA A 162 -27.85 -1.68 -37.48
N ARG A 163 -27.62 -0.42 -37.08
CA ARG A 163 -27.21 -0.09 -35.70
C ARG A 163 -28.32 -0.37 -34.69
N LEU A 164 -29.58 -0.10 -35.03
CA LEU A 164 -30.74 -0.43 -34.19
C LEU A 164 -30.97 -1.94 -34.07
N ALA A 165 -30.84 -2.68 -35.17
CA ALA A 165 -30.92 -4.14 -35.17
C ALA A 165 -29.79 -4.76 -34.32
N ASN A 166 -28.55 -4.29 -34.53
CA ASN A 166 -27.42 -4.70 -33.72
C ASN A 166 -27.62 -4.37 -32.24
N LEU A 167 -28.26 -3.25 -31.90
CA LEU A 167 -28.56 -2.88 -30.52
C LEU A 167 -29.61 -3.84 -29.90
N ALA A 168 -30.62 -4.26 -30.66
CA ALA A 168 -31.65 -5.18 -30.19
C ALA A 168 -31.12 -6.60 -29.94
N GLU A 169 -30.16 -7.06 -30.74
CA GLU A 169 -29.58 -8.41 -30.64
C GLU A 169 -28.31 -8.45 -29.77
N ALA A 170 -27.71 -7.29 -29.50
CA ALA A 170 -26.44 -7.21 -28.78
C ALA A 170 -26.58 -7.66 -27.34
N ASP A 171 -25.95 -8.79 -27.02
CA ASP A 171 -25.57 -9.14 -25.66
C ASP A 171 -24.06 -9.03 -25.46
N GLY A 172 -23.62 -8.14 -24.57
CA GLY A 172 -22.20 -7.98 -24.27
C GLY A 172 -21.82 -6.60 -23.73
N PRO A 173 -20.51 -6.37 -23.51
CA PRO A 173 -19.97 -5.08 -23.10
C PRO A 173 -20.13 -4.00 -24.19
N ASP A 174 -19.93 -2.74 -23.79
CA ASP A 174 -20.05 -1.54 -24.63
C ASP A 174 -21.49 -1.19 -25.03
N ALA A 175 -22.48 -1.54 -24.20
CA ALA A 175 -23.88 -1.23 -24.45
C ALA A 175 -24.09 0.29 -24.57
N ALA A 176 -23.38 1.05 -23.73
CA ALA A 176 -23.44 2.50 -23.74
C ALA A 176 -22.93 3.15 -25.04
N ASP A 177 -21.83 2.65 -25.60
CA ASP A 177 -21.28 3.15 -26.88
C ASP A 177 -22.15 2.72 -28.06
N ARG A 178 -22.77 1.53 -27.99
CA ARG A 178 -23.74 1.07 -28.99
C ARG A 178 -25.01 1.92 -29.00
N VAL A 179 -25.54 2.29 -27.83
CA VAL A 179 -26.68 3.22 -27.71
C VAL A 179 -26.33 4.59 -28.29
N GLN A 180 -25.16 5.13 -27.97
CA GLN A 180 -24.68 6.40 -28.52
C GLN A 180 -24.59 6.34 -30.05
N ALA A 181 -23.92 5.31 -30.59
CA ALA A 181 -23.76 5.12 -32.03
C ALA A 181 -25.10 4.89 -32.75
N ALA A 182 -26.06 4.20 -32.12
CA ALA A 182 -27.40 4.01 -32.68
C ALA A 182 -28.20 5.33 -32.68
N ALA A 183 -28.10 6.14 -31.64
CA ALA A 183 -28.72 7.45 -31.56
C ALA A 183 -28.17 8.41 -32.64
N GLU A 184 -26.84 8.46 -32.77
CA GLU A 184 -26.16 9.28 -33.80
C GLU A 184 -26.51 8.83 -35.22
N ALA A 185 -26.51 7.51 -35.48
CA ALA A 185 -26.89 6.98 -36.79
C ALA A 185 -28.36 7.26 -37.12
N LEU A 186 -29.27 7.13 -36.14
CA LEU A 186 -30.68 7.47 -36.30
C LEU A 186 -30.87 8.96 -36.60
N GLU A 187 -30.20 9.84 -35.85
CA GLU A 187 -30.25 11.29 -36.10
C GLU A 187 -29.72 11.64 -37.49
N ALA A 188 -28.57 11.10 -37.89
CA ALA A 188 -27.97 11.33 -39.19
C ALA A 188 -28.87 10.83 -40.34
N GLY A 189 -29.43 9.63 -40.20
CA GLY A 189 -30.39 9.08 -41.16
C GLY A 189 -31.62 9.97 -41.30
N LEU A 190 -32.31 10.27 -40.20
CA LEU A 190 -33.52 11.11 -40.22
C LEU A 190 -33.24 12.52 -40.76
N ALA A 191 -32.07 13.11 -40.47
CA ALA A 191 -31.66 14.40 -41.01
C ALA A 191 -31.43 14.35 -42.54
N ALA A 192 -30.81 13.29 -43.04
CA ALA A 192 -30.61 13.09 -44.48
C ALA A 192 -31.95 12.92 -45.22
N ALA A 193 -32.89 12.15 -44.65
CA ALA A 193 -34.23 12.00 -45.22
C ALA A 193 -35.01 13.32 -45.29
N ARG A 194 -34.86 14.21 -44.29
CA ARG A 194 -35.49 15.53 -44.30
C ARG A 194 -34.93 16.47 -45.37
N ARG A 195 -33.67 16.30 -45.78
CA ARG A 195 -32.99 17.15 -46.77
C ARG A 195 -33.24 16.72 -48.22
N ASP A 196 -33.24 15.42 -48.49
CA ASP A 196 -32.98 14.91 -49.85
C ASP A 196 -34.17 14.21 -50.53
N ALA A 197 -35.40 14.32 -50.02
CA ALA A 197 -36.53 13.51 -50.48
C ALA A 197 -37.77 14.24 -51.07
N PRO A 198 -37.66 15.26 -51.96
CA PRO A 198 -38.80 15.66 -52.78
C PRO A 198 -38.95 14.74 -54.01
N GLY A 199 -40.14 14.17 -54.26
CA GLY A 199 -40.53 13.72 -55.60
C GLY A 199 -40.92 12.24 -55.82
N LEU A 200 -40.72 11.35 -54.84
CA LEU A 200 -40.82 9.90 -55.06
C LEU A 200 -42.22 9.32 -55.26
N VAL A 201 -43.30 9.99 -54.85
CA VAL A 201 -44.60 9.30 -54.64
C VAL A 201 -45.78 10.06 -55.26
N ALA A 202 -45.55 10.86 -56.30
CA ALA A 202 -46.59 11.75 -56.79
C ALA A 202 -47.81 11.03 -57.36
N GLU A 203 -47.73 9.81 -57.92
CA GLU A 203 -48.91 9.23 -58.57
C GLU A 203 -48.89 7.72 -58.85
N GLY A 204 -47.88 6.97 -58.38
CA GLY A 204 -47.70 5.57 -58.81
C GLY A 204 -47.37 5.43 -60.30
N VAL A 205 -47.01 6.54 -60.96
CA VAL A 205 -46.71 6.63 -62.38
C VAL A 205 -45.29 7.17 -62.55
N LEU A 206 -44.41 6.32 -63.09
CA LEU A 206 -42.99 6.61 -63.32
C LEU A 206 -42.80 7.94 -64.07
N GLY A 207 -42.04 8.87 -63.48
CA GLY A 207 -41.70 10.19 -64.04
C GLY A 207 -42.81 11.26 -63.93
N GLY A 208 -43.99 10.94 -63.40
CA GLY A 208 -45.15 11.82 -63.30
C GLY A 208 -46.00 11.89 -64.58
N SER A 209 -47.26 12.34 -64.45
CA SER A 209 -48.22 12.46 -65.56
C SER A 209 -47.71 13.32 -66.72
N GLU A 210 -46.94 14.37 -66.43
CA GLU A 210 -46.34 15.24 -67.44
C GLU A 210 -45.23 14.55 -68.25
N PHE A 211 -44.41 13.70 -67.64
CA PHE A 211 -43.41 12.89 -68.35
C PHE A 211 -44.07 11.82 -69.21
N GLN A 212 -45.17 11.23 -68.74
CA GLN A 212 -45.97 10.29 -69.53
C GLN A 212 -46.58 10.95 -70.78
N ALA A 213 -47.04 12.20 -70.66
CA ALA A 213 -47.48 12.96 -71.82
C ALA A 213 -46.34 13.14 -72.84
N LEU A 214 -45.11 13.41 -72.39
CA LEU A 214 -43.93 13.49 -73.27
C LEU A 214 -43.61 12.15 -73.94
N LEU A 215 -43.73 11.02 -73.24
CA LEU A 215 -43.51 9.69 -73.82
C LEU A 215 -44.47 9.38 -74.97
N ARG A 216 -45.73 9.83 -74.88
CA ARG A 216 -46.69 9.72 -75.99
C ARG A 216 -46.22 10.53 -77.21
N VAL A 217 -45.81 11.78 -76.98
CA VAL A 217 -45.30 12.68 -78.02
C VAL A 217 -44.03 12.12 -78.68
N VAL A 218 -43.11 11.52 -77.91
CA VAL A 218 -41.92 10.85 -78.43
C VAL A 218 -42.29 9.63 -79.29
N SER A 219 -43.30 8.87 -78.87
CA SER A 219 -43.80 7.69 -79.59
C SER A 219 -44.29 8.02 -81.00
N ASP A 220 -44.96 9.17 -81.14
CA ASP A 220 -45.63 9.58 -82.38
C ASP A 220 -44.68 10.28 -83.38
N SER A 221 -43.47 10.67 -82.94
CA SER A 221 -42.44 11.30 -83.79
C SER A 221 -41.80 10.27 -84.74
N ARG A 222 -41.61 10.61 -86.03
CA ARG A 222 -40.88 9.76 -86.99
C ARG A 222 -39.37 9.85 -86.83
N LEU A 223 -38.87 10.94 -86.23
CA LEU A 223 -37.45 11.08 -85.89
C LEU A 223 -37.09 10.22 -84.68
N LEU A 224 -37.90 10.26 -83.62
CA LEU A 224 -37.61 9.57 -82.36
C LEU A 224 -38.22 8.16 -82.34
N GLY A 225 -39.54 8.07 -82.44
CA GLY A 225 -40.28 6.82 -82.57
C GLY A 225 -40.39 5.99 -81.29
N PRO A 226 -41.06 4.82 -81.38
CA PRO A 226 -41.38 3.98 -80.22
C PRO A 226 -40.14 3.37 -79.55
N THR A 227 -39.05 3.14 -80.29
CA THR A 227 -37.80 2.59 -79.74
C THR A 227 -37.15 3.54 -78.72
N VAL A 228 -37.26 4.85 -78.93
CA VAL A 228 -36.75 5.88 -78.02
C VAL A 228 -37.64 6.03 -76.81
N ARG A 229 -38.97 5.99 -77.02
CA ARG A 229 -39.94 5.90 -75.92
C ARG A 229 -39.62 4.72 -75.00
N ASP A 230 -39.35 3.54 -75.57
CA ASP A 230 -39.04 2.33 -74.80
C ASP A 230 -37.67 2.42 -74.09
N ALA A 231 -36.70 3.13 -74.68
CA ALA A 231 -35.43 3.43 -74.02
C ALA A 231 -35.62 4.41 -72.84
N LEU A 232 -36.48 5.41 -72.99
CA LEU A 232 -36.84 6.35 -71.92
C LEU A 232 -37.64 5.67 -70.80
N LEU A 233 -38.56 4.76 -71.14
CA LEU A 233 -39.28 3.94 -70.17
C LEU A 233 -38.33 3.04 -69.37
N ARG A 234 -37.37 2.37 -70.03
CA ARG A 234 -36.34 1.59 -69.34
C ARG A 234 -35.45 2.46 -68.44
N ALA A 235 -35.08 3.66 -68.89
CA ALA A 235 -34.32 4.61 -68.08
C ALA A 235 -35.11 5.09 -66.85
N ALA A 236 -36.44 5.21 -66.95
CA ALA A 236 -37.32 5.54 -65.83
C ALA A 236 -37.54 4.37 -64.87
N GLN A 237 -37.51 3.12 -65.35
CA GLN A 237 -37.67 1.92 -64.53
C GLN A 237 -36.40 1.51 -63.76
N ALA A 238 -35.20 1.85 -64.27
CA ALA A 238 -33.93 1.55 -63.60
C ALA A 238 -33.83 2.08 -62.15
N PRO A 239 -34.21 3.33 -61.84
CA PRO A 239 -34.24 3.83 -60.46
C PRO A 239 -35.40 3.29 -59.61
N ALA A 240 -36.52 2.88 -60.22
CA ALA A 240 -37.66 2.29 -59.50
C ALA A 240 -37.35 0.90 -58.92
N GLY A 241 -36.36 0.19 -59.46
CA GLY A 241 -35.82 -1.02 -58.82
C GLY A 241 -35.22 -0.78 -57.43
N ALA A 242 -34.88 0.47 -57.09
CA ALA A 242 -34.43 0.87 -55.75
C ALA A 242 -35.61 1.18 -54.79
N GLU A 243 -36.84 1.37 -55.29
CA GLU A 243 -38.03 1.68 -54.46
C GLU A 243 -38.51 0.48 -53.63
N ALA A 244 -38.27 -0.76 -54.06
CA ALA A 244 -38.62 -1.95 -53.29
C ALA A 244 -37.80 -2.10 -51.97
N ALA A 245 -36.81 -1.24 -51.74
CA ALA A 245 -35.91 -1.28 -50.58
C ALA A 245 -36.12 -0.12 -49.58
N VAL A 246 -37.14 0.75 -49.76
CA VAL A 246 -37.26 2.00 -48.99
C VAL A 246 -38.03 1.87 -47.67
N THR A 247 -38.69 0.75 -47.40
CA THR A 247 -39.06 0.37 -46.03
C THR A 247 -37.92 -0.45 -45.43
N VAL A 248 -36.82 0.21 -45.06
CA VAL A 248 -35.82 -0.43 -44.21
C VAL A 248 -36.47 -0.63 -42.85
N ASP A 249 -37.12 -1.78 -42.66
CA ASP A 249 -37.69 -2.18 -41.40
C ASP A 249 -36.53 -2.41 -40.43
N ALA A 250 -36.38 -1.50 -39.47
CA ALA A 250 -35.56 -1.75 -38.30
C ALA A 250 -36.33 -2.78 -37.47
N THR A 251 -35.75 -3.97 -37.33
CA THR A 251 -36.35 -5.13 -36.66
C THR A 251 -36.98 -4.73 -35.32
N GLY A 252 -38.32 -4.85 -35.25
CA GLY A 252 -39.11 -4.61 -34.03
C GLY A 252 -39.47 -3.15 -33.69
N ILE A 253 -39.08 -2.16 -34.50
CA ILE A 253 -39.45 -0.73 -34.33
C ILE A 253 -40.35 -0.25 -35.49
N GLY A 254 -40.33 -0.96 -36.61
CA GLY A 254 -41.06 -0.61 -37.84
C GLY A 254 -40.18 0.19 -38.82
N PRO A 255 -40.77 0.75 -39.88
CA PRO A 255 -40.01 1.46 -40.91
C PRO A 255 -39.49 2.80 -40.38
N LEU A 256 -38.26 3.17 -40.74
CA LEU A 256 -37.68 4.46 -40.35
C LEU A 256 -38.34 5.65 -41.08
N LEU A 257 -38.82 5.40 -42.30
CA LEU A 257 -39.45 6.38 -43.19
C LEU A 257 -40.82 5.89 -43.64
N VAL A 258 -41.76 6.81 -43.77
CA VAL A 258 -43.10 6.56 -44.33
C VAL A 258 -43.35 7.50 -45.50
N ALA A 259 -44.11 7.03 -46.50
CA ALA A 259 -44.53 7.86 -47.61
C ALA A 259 -45.60 8.86 -47.13
N ALA A 260 -45.39 10.15 -47.43
CA ALA A 260 -46.37 11.21 -47.23
C ALA A 260 -46.94 11.65 -48.59
N PRO A 261 -47.97 10.95 -49.13
CA PRO A 261 -48.46 11.16 -50.49
C PRO A 261 -48.98 12.60 -50.71
N GLU A 262 -49.68 13.16 -49.72
CA GLU A 262 -50.19 14.54 -49.72
C GLU A 262 -49.11 15.62 -49.97
N ARG A 263 -47.85 15.32 -49.60
CA ARG A 263 -46.72 16.26 -49.70
C ARG A 263 -45.64 15.79 -50.67
N ASN A 264 -45.90 14.70 -51.40
CA ASN A 264 -44.98 14.10 -52.37
C ASN A 264 -43.54 13.92 -51.85
N ARG A 265 -43.39 13.38 -50.63
CA ARG A 265 -42.08 13.16 -49.99
C ARG A 265 -42.07 11.97 -49.03
N LEU A 266 -40.89 11.47 -48.71
CA LEU A 266 -40.68 10.58 -47.57
C LEU A 266 -40.55 11.41 -46.30
N GLU A 267 -41.24 11.01 -45.23
CA GLU A 267 -41.13 11.65 -43.91
C GLU A 267 -40.64 10.63 -42.87
N PRO A 268 -39.91 11.08 -41.83
CA PRO A 268 -39.63 10.25 -40.67
C PRO A 268 -40.90 9.60 -40.11
N ALA A 269 -40.87 8.29 -39.88
CA ALA A 269 -41.97 7.62 -39.21
C ALA A 269 -42.16 8.20 -37.80
N ALA A 270 -43.41 8.21 -37.31
CA ALA A 270 -43.73 8.70 -35.97
C ALA A 270 -42.96 7.92 -34.89
N ALA A 271 -42.86 6.59 -35.03
CA ALA A 271 -42.08 5.73 -34.14
C ALA A 271 -40.58 6.06 -34.15
N ALA A 272 -39.99 6.31 -35.33
CA ALA A 272 -38.58 6.68 -35.45
C ALA A 272 -38.29 8.07 -34.85
N THR A 273 -39.22 9.01 -35.01
CA THR A 273 -39.11 10.35 -34.41
C THR A 273 -39.27 10.31 -32.89
N ALA A 274 -40.21 9.50 -32.38
CA ALA A 274 -40.37 9.28 -30.95
C ALA A 274 -39.10 8.64 -30.36
N LEU A 275 -38.55 7.62 -31.00
CA LEU A 275 -37.31 6.97 -30.58
C LEU A 275 -36.10 7.92 -30.61
N GLN A 276 -35.99 8.79 -31.61
CA GLN A 276 -34.98 9.86 -31.63
C GLN A 276 -35.11 10.76 -30.38
N GLY A 277 -36.34 11.16 -30.04
CA GLY A 277 -36.61 11.96 -28.85
C GLY A 277 -36.26 11.21 -27.55
N GLN A 278 -36.58 9.92 -27.46
CA GLN A 278 -36.26 9.07 -26.32
C GLN A 278 -34.74 8.91 -26.12
N PHE A 279 -33.98 8.65 -27.19
CA PHE A 279 -32.52 8.62 -27.11
C PHE A 279 -31.93 9.96 -26.71
N ALA A 280 -32.41 11.07 -27.28
CA ALA A 280 -31.96 12.41 -26.90
C ALA A 280 -32.25 12.70 -25.42
N ALA A 281 -33.43 12.31 -24.92
CA ALA A 281 -33.79 12.45 -23.51
C ALA A 281 -32.89 11.62 -22.60
N LEU A 282 -32.64 10.34 -22.93
CA LEU A 282 -31.71 9.48 -22.20
C LEU A 282 -30.31 10.08 -22.16
N LEU A 283 -29.72 10.44 -23.31
CA LEU A 283 -28.37 10.99 -23.39
C LEU A 283 -28.23 12.37 -22.71
N ALA A 284 -29.35 13.07 -22.49
CA ALA A 284 -29.38 14.31 -21.73
C ALA A 284 -29.38 14.12 -20.21
N ARG A 285 -29.69 12.91 -19.71
CA ARG A 285 -29.76 12.62 -18.27
C ARG A 285 -28.40 12.81 -17.58
N PRO A 286 -28.38 13.32 -16.34
CA PRO A 286 -27.17 13.47 -15.53
C PRO A 286 -26.27 12.22 -15.48
N PHE A 287 -26.81 11.03 -15.23
CA PHE A 287 -26.00 9.81 -15.13
C PHE A 287 -25.35 9.39 -16.46
N MET A 288 -25.95 9.75 -17.60
CA MET A 288 -25.37 9.48 -18.92
C MET A 288 -24.20 10.42 -19.25
N ARG A 289 -24.22 11.65 -18.72
CA ARG A 289 -23.19 12.68 -18.99
C ARG A 289 -21.99 12.63 -18.04
N ALA A 290 -22.14 12.03 -16.86
CA ALA A 290 -21.15 12.07 -15.79
C ALA A 290 -19.76 11.57 -16.21
N VAL A 291 -19.68 10.55 -17.07
CA VAL A 291 -18.40 9.97 -17.53
C VAL A 291 -17.59 10.92 -18.41
N ALA A 292 -18.26 11.70 -19.27
CA ALA A 292 -17.59 12.59 -20.22
C ALA A 292 -16.88 13.78 -19.54
N GLN A 293 -17.24 14.08 -18.28
CA GLN A 293 -16.68 15.20 -17.51
C GLN A 293 -15.62 14.73 -16.51
N ALA A 294 -15.30 13.45 -16.46
CA ALA A 294 -14.35 12.90 -15.51
C ALA A 294 -12.90 13.26 -15.91
N ALA A 295 -12.24 14.14 -15.16
CA ALA A 295 -10.80 14.36 -15.28
C ALA A 295 -10.04 13.09 -14.85
N ALA A 296 -8.88 12.83 -15.48
CA ALA A 296 -8.04 11.69 -15.15
C ALA A 296 -7.70 11.68 -13.64
N PRO A 297 -7.77 10.52 -12.97
CA PRO A 297 -7.52 10.45 -11.53
C PRO A 297 -6.07 10.85 -11.23
N ALA A 298 -5.90 11.85 -10.37
CA ALA A 298 -4.59 12.16 -9.78
C ALA A 298 -4.08 10.94 -8.99
N ALA A 299 -2.76 10.84 -8.83
CA ALA A 299 -2.15 9.79 -8.01
C ALA A 299 -2.80 9.77 -6.62
N ARG A 300 -3.34 8.62 -6.22
CA ARG A 300 -4.10 8.48 -4.98
C ARG A 300 -3.17 8.69 -3.77
N PRO A 301 -3.46 9.66 -2.88
CA PRO A 301 -2.65 9.85 -1.69
C PRO A 301 -2.84 8.69 -0.70
N ALA A 302 -1.83 8.42 0.13
CA ALA A 302 -1.85 7.31 1.10
C ALA A 302 -2.96 7.46 2.16
N LEU A 303 -3.27 8.71 2.54
CA LEU A 303 -4.41 9.10 3.35
C LEU A 303 -5.18 10.21 2.62
N PHE A 304 -6.51 10.12 2.65
CA PHE A 304 -7.40 11.08 2.00
C PHE A 304 -8.63 11.33 2.86
N ARG A 305 -9.23 12.51 2.68
CA ARG A 305 -10.53 12.90 3.26
C ARG A 305 -11.59 12.91 2.16
N TRP A 306 -12.84 12.65 2.53
CA TRP A 306 -13.95 12.67 1.59
C TRP A 306 -14.52 14.08 1.40
N ASN A 307 -14.81 14.44 0.15
CA ASN A 307 -15.65 15.56 -0.22
C ASN A 307 -17.12 15.10 -0.18
N ILE A 308 -17.82 15.40 0.93
CA ILE A 308 -19.20 14.98 1.14
C ILE A 308 -20.15 15.52 0.04
N PRO A 309 -20.12 16.82 -0.32
CA PRO A 309 -20.92 17.32 -1.45
C PRO A 309 -20.73 16.55 -2.76
N ALA A 310 -19.50 16.13 -3.08
CA ALA A 310 -19.24 15.34 -4.29
C ALA A 310 -19.85 13.93 -4.22
N LEU A 311 -19.83 13.29 -3.05
CA LEU A 311 -20.48 11.99 -2.84
C LEU A 311 -22.01 12.10 -2.88
N GLU A 312 -22.59 13.19 -2.35
CA GLU A 312 -24.03 13.46 -2.44
C GLU A 312 -24.45 13.69 -3.90
N ALA A 313 -23.65 14.40 -4.70
CA ALA A 313 -23.87 14.52 -6.13
C ALA A 313 -23.84 13.17 -6.85
N ALA A 314 -22.94 12.25 -6.45
CA ALA A 314 -22.91 10.89 -6.97
C ALA A 314 -24.18 10.10 -6.60
N ALA A 315 -24.67 10.25 -5.36
CA ALA A 315 -25.92 9.62 -4.93
C ALA A 315 -27.14 10.15 -5.72
N ALA A 316 -27.15 11.42 -6.11
CA ALA A 316 -28.20 11.98 -6.96
C ALA A 316 -28.24 11.34 -8.37
N LEU A 317 -27.11 10.82 -8.88
CA LEU A 317 -27.09 10.05 -10.14
C LEU A 317 -27.86 8.73 -10.00
N VAL A 318 -27.76 8.08 -8.84
CA VAL A 318 -28.53 6.86 -8.53
C VAL A 318 -30.02 7.16 -8.50
N ASP A 319 -30.41 8.29 -7.90
CA ASP A 319 -31.82 8.72 -7.85
C ASP A 319 -32.38 9.03 -9.25
N ASP A 320 -31.63 9.74 -10.09
CA ASP A 320 -32.04 10.03 -11.47
C ASP A 320 -32.14 8.74 -12.32
N HIS A 321 -31.21 7.80 -12.16
CA HIS A 321 -31.29 6.50 -12.80
C HIS A 321 -32.50 5.67 -12.34
N ALA A 322 -32.80 5.67 -11.04
CA ALA A 322 -34.00 4.98 -10.53
C ALA A 322 -35.29 5.58 -11.13
N LEU A 323 -35.36 6.90 -11.28
CA LEU A 323 -36.47 7.57 -11.97
C LEU A 323 -36.56 7.17 -13.45
N PHE A 324 -35.42 7.09 -14.14
CA PHE A 324 -35.36 6.62 -15.52
C PHE A 324 -35.90 5.19 -15.67
N GLN A 325 -35.45 4.26 -14.83
CA GLN A 325 -35.92 2.86 -14.87
C GLN A 325 -37.43 2.73 -14.65
N LEU A 326 -37.98 3.54 -13.73
CA LEU A 326 -39.40 3.48 -13.38
C LEU A 326 -40.31 4.17 -14.40
N ARG A 327 -39.88 5.28 -15.01
CA ARG A 327 -40.74 6.15 -15.83
C ARG A 327 -40.45 6.09 -17.33
N ASP A 328 -39.18 6.17 -17.72
CA ASP A 328 -38.83 6.41 -19.14
C ASP A 328 -38.44 5.11 -19.87
N LEU A 329 -37.79 4.16 -19.19
CA LEU A 329 -37.41 2.87 -19.78
C LEU A 329 -38.62 2.09 -20.37
N PRO A 330 -39.82 2.10 -19.75
CA PRO A 330 -41.00 1.48 -20.33
C PRO A 330 -41.48 2.11 -21.65
N GLU A 331 -41.11 3.37 -21.94
CA GLU A 331 -41.50 4.06 -23.17
C GLU A 331 -40.68 3.60 -24.39
N PHE A 332 -39.49 3.01 -24.17
CA PHE A 332 -38.66 2.48 -25.24
C PHE A 332 -39.30 1.23 -25.89
N PRO A 333 -39.10 1.01 -27.21
CA PRO A 333 -39.56 -0.20 -27.89
C PRO A 333 -39.06 -1.47 -27.20
N ALA A 334 -39.93 -2.48 -27.07
CA ALA A 334 -39.64 -3.71 -26.33
C ALA A 334 -38.31 -4.40 -26.70
N PRO A 335 -37.90 -4.49 -27.99
CA PRO A 335 -36.63 -5.09 -28.38
C PRO A 335 -35.38 -4.33 -27.90
N LEU A 336 -35.50 -3.03 -27.62
CA LEU A 336 -34.35 -2.19 -27.24
C LEU A 336 -34.20 -2.03 -25.72
N ARG A 337 -35.23 -2.35 -24.94
CA ARG A 337 -35.25 -2.05 -23.49
C ARG A 337 -34.08 -2.67 -22.73
N SER A 338 -33.72 -3.92 -23.01
CA SER A 338 -32.60 -4.60 -22.34
C SER A 338 -31.25 -3.95 -22.64
N ALA A 339 -31.02 -3.57 -23.89
CA ALA A 339 -29.79 -2.90 -24.31
C ALA A 339 -29.69 -1.48 -23.74
N VAL A 340 -30.80 -0.74 -23.73
CA VAL A 340 -30.90 0.60 -23.12
C VAL A 340 -30.71 0.55 -21.61
N GLN A 341 -31.31 -0.43 -20.92
CA GLN A 341 -31.13 -0.62 -19.50
C GLN A 341 -29.65 -0.88 -19.16
N ARG A 342 -28.99 -1.78 -19.88
CA ARG A 342 -27.56 -2.06 -19.68
C ARG A 342 -26.67 -0.86 -19.96
N ALA A 343 -26.96 -0.10 -21.02
CA ALA A 343 -26.25 1.14 -21.33
C ALA A 343 -26.37 2.16 -20.20
N ALA A 344 -27.57 2.27 -19.60
CA ALA A 344 -27.81 3.15 -18.46
C ALA A 344 -27.06 2.69 -17.21
N GLU A 345 -27.08 1.39 -16.92
CA GLU A 345 -26.35 0.76 -15.80
C GLU A 345 -24.83 0.92 -15.95
N GLU A 346 -24.30 0.69 -17.16
CA GLU A 346 -22.87 0.86 -17.50
C GLU A 346 -22.41 2.31 -17.32
N ARG A 347 -23.17 3.28 -17.83
CA ARG A 347 -22.85 4.71 -17.67
C ARG A 347 -22.98 5.17 -16.22
N LEU A 348 -23.99 4.68 -15.50
CA LEU A 348 -24.12 4.95 -14.08
C LEU A 348 -22.91 4.42 -13.32
N ALA A 349 -22.53 3.15 -13.52
CA ALA A 349 -21.39 2.53 -12.84
C ALA A 349 -20.10 3.32 -13.08
N ALA A 350 -19.78 3.61 -14.35
CA ALA A 350 -18.61 4.43 -14.70
C ALA A 350 -18.67 5.84 -14.10
N GLY A 351 -19.84 6.47 -14.09
CA GLY A 351 -20.06 7.79 -13.48
C GLY A 351 -19.86 7.79 -11.96
N LEU A 352 -20.35 6.76 -11.26
CA LEU A 352 -20.18 6.59 -9.83
C LEU A 352 -18.71 6.35 -9.46
N VAL A 353 -18.00 5.50 -10.21
CA VAL A 353 -16.56 5.24 -10.01
C VAL A 353 -15.75 6.54 -10.18
N ALA A 354 -16.05 7.31 -11.23
CA ALA A 354 -15.40 8.59 -11.47
C ALA A 354 -15.69 9.62 -10.37
N ALA A 355 -16.96 9.75 -9.96
CA ALA A 355 -17.36 10.68 -8.91
C ALA A 355 -16.73 10.34 -7.55
N VAL A 356 -16.68 9.06 -7.18
CA VAL A 356 -15.99 8.60 -5.97
C VAL A 356 -14.49 8.89 -6.04
N ALA A 357 -13.86 8.72 -7.20
CA ALA A 357 -12.44 9.05 -7.36
C ALA A 357 -12.18 10.55 -7.16
N GLN A 358 -13.04 11.43 -7.69
CA GLN A 358 -12.93 12.88 -7.52
C GLN A 358 -13.28 13.35 -6.10
N ALA A 359 -14.09 12.59 -5.37
CA ALA A 359 -14.44 12.90 -3.99
C ALA A 359 -13.28 12.68 -3.00
N GLN A 360 -12.16 12.09 -3.45
CA GLN A 360 -10.98 11.88 -2.63
C GLN A 360 -10.08 13.13 -2.65
N LEU A 361 -10.05 13.85 -1.53
CA LEU A 361 -9.16 14.99 -1.35
C LEU A 361 -7.93 14.56 -0.53
N PRO A 362 -6.71 15.06 -0.83
CA PRO A 362 -5.55 14.79 -0.01
C PRO A 362 -5.80 15.22 1.45
N ALA A 363 -5.42 14.35 2.39
CA ALA A 363 -5.43 14.69 3.81
C ALA A 363 -4.11 15.40 4.16
N GLU A 364 -4.20 16.63 4.65
CA GLU A 364 -3.06 17.40 5.12
C GLU A 364 -2.92 17.32 6.64
N GLY A 365 -1.69 17.16 7.14
CA GLY A 365 -1.39 17.16 8.57
C GLY A 365 -1.40 15.78 9.24
N ARG A 366 -1.05 15.78 10.53
CA ARG A 366 -1.00 14.59 11.39
C ARG A 366 -2.27 14.39 12.24
N ASP A 367 -3.19 15.34 12.22
CA ASP A 367 -4.45 15.24 12.97
C ASP A 367 -5.43 14.34 12.23
N LEU A 368 -5.80 13.24 12.88
CA LEU A 368 -6.72 12.24 12.34
C LEU A 368 -8.18 12.61 12.54
N ALA A 369 -8.50 13.52 13.46
CA ALA A 369 -9.87 13.90 13.79
C ALA A 369 -10.68 14.40 12.56
N PRO A 370 -10.20 15.35 11.74
CA PRO A 370 -10.96 15.82 10.58
C PRO A 370 -11.12 14.73 9.51
N VAL A 371 -10.12 13.84 9.36
CA VAL A 371 -10.17 12.74 8.39
C VAL A 371 -11.17 11.68 8.83
N ALA A 372 -11.16 11.31 10.12
CA ALA A 372 -12.11 10.36 10.71
C ALA A 372 -13.55 10.90 10.68
N ALA A 373 -13.75 12.19 10.95
CA ALA A 373 -15.05 12.84 10.85
C ALA A 373 -15.61 12.81 9.41
N ALA A 374 -14.78 13.15 8.41
CA ALA A 374 -15.16 13.07 7.00
C ALA A 374 -15.46 11.62 6.58
N ALA A 375 -14.67 10.64 7.01
CA ALA A 375 -14.92 9.22 6.76
C ALA A 375 -16.24 8.75 7.36
N ARG A 376 -16.53 9.14 8.61
CA ARG A 376 -17.82 8.84 9.26
C ARG A 376 -19.00 9.43 8.49
N ALA A 377 -18.91 10.69 8.07
CA ALA A 377 -19.99 11.36 7.34
C ALA A 377 -20.20 10.76 5.94
N ALA A 378 -19.12 10.34 5.27
CA ALA A 378 -19.18 9.75 3.93
C ALA A 378 -19.78 8.34 3.93
N HIS A 379 -19.66 7.62 5.03
CA HIS A 379 -19.92 6.18 5.05
C HIS A 379 -21.33 5.76 4.62
N PRO A 380 -22.43 6.38 5.12
CA PRO A 380 -23.78 6.01 4.68
C PRO A 380 -23.98 6.20 3.18
N VAL A 381 -23.40 7.27 2.62
CA VAL A 381 -23.48 7.56 1.18
C VAL A 381 -22.69 6.51 0.40
N LEU A 382 -21.47 6.18 0.81
CA LEU A 382 -20.64 5.17 0.16
C LEU A 382 -21.27 3.78 0.19
N LEU A 383 -21.89 3.36 1.31
CA LEU A 383 -22.62 2.09 1.38
C LEU A 383 -23.82 2.08 0.42
N ARG A 384 -24.57 3.17 0.33
CA ARG A 384 -25.65 3.33 -0.63
C ARG A 384 -25.15 3.18 -2.07
N LEU A 385 -23.99 3.74 -2.40
CA LEU A 385 -23.36 3.57 -3.72
C LEU A 385 -22.94 2.12 -3.98
N VAL A 386 -22.38 1.42 -2.99
CA VAL A 386 -22.05 -0.03 -3.09
C VAL A 386 -23.31 -0.84 -3.40
N VAL A 387 -24.41 -0.58 -2.69
CA VAL A 387 -25.70 -1.26 -2.93
C VAL A 387 -26.23 -0.95 -4.33
N ALA A 388 -26.14 0.32 -4.77
CA ALA A 388 -26.58 0.73 -6.10
C ALA A 388 -25.77 0.03 -7.22
N LEU A 389 -24.45 -0.07 -7.08
CA LEU A 389 -23.58 -0.78 -8.05
C LEU A 389 -23.90 -2.28 -8.13
N ARG A 390 -24.18 -2.93 -6.99
CA ARG A 390 -24.62 -4.34 -6.99
C ARG A 390 -25.97 -4.52 -7.67
N ALA A 391 -26.91 -3.61 -7.43
CA ALA A 391 -28.23 -3.65 -8.05
C ALA A 391 -28.16 -3.39 -9.57
N GLY A 392 -27.27 -2.51 -10.02
CA GLY A 392 -27.06 -2.16 -11.43
C GLY A 392 -26.06 -3.06 -12.18
N ALA A 393 -25.98 -4.35 -11.83
CA ALA A 393 -25.16 -5.36 -12.51
C ALA A 393 -23.65 -5.04 -12.62
N ALA A 394 -23.08 -4.23 -11.73
CA ALA A 394 -21.65 -3.91 -11.64
C ALA A 394 -21.00 -4.45 -10.35
N PRO A 395 -20.95 -5.79 -10.14
CA PRO A 395 -20.47 -6.39 -8.90
C PRO A 395 -18.99 -6.15 -8.63
N ASP A 396 -18.17 -6.07 -9.69
CA ASP A 396 -16.72 -5.83 -9.58
C ASP A 396 -16.45 -4.39 -9.10
N ASP A 397 -17.17 -3.40 -9.64
CA ASP A 397 -17.07 -2.01 -9.19
C ASP A 397 -17.59 -1.84 -7.75
N ALA A 398 -18.66 -2.55 -7.40
CA ALA A 398 -19.16 -2.57 -6.03
C ALA A 398 -18.13 -3.18 -5.06
N ALA A 399 -17.46 -4.26 -5.45
CA ALA A 399 -16.39 -4.89 -4.67
C ALA A 399 -15.15 -3.98 -4.56
N ALA A 400 -14.78 -3.28 -5.63
CA ALA A 400 -13.70 -2.31 -5.63
C ALA A 400 -13.98 -1.13 -4.68
N LEU A 401 -15.21 -0.59 -4.70
CA LEU A 401 -15.64 0.47 -3.79
C LEU A 401 -15.68 0.00 -2.33
N ALA A 402 -16.25 -1.17 -2.07
CA ALA A 402 -16.29 -1.77 -0.72
C ALA A 402 -14.87 -2.03 -0.19
N GLY A 403 -13.96 -2.52 -1.04
CA GLY A 403 -12.55 -2.71 -0.72
C GLY A 403 -11.84 -1.41 -0.38
N MET A 404 -12.13 -0.32 -1.11
CA MET A 404 -11.58 1.01 -0.83
C MET A 404 -12.04 1.55 0.53
N VAL A 405 -13.34 1.46 0.83
CA VAL A 405 -13.92 1.88 2.12
C VAL A 405 -13.29 1.10 3.27
N THR A 406 -13.19 -0.22 3.10
CA THR A 406 -12.55 -1.14 4.07
C THR A 406 -11.08 -0.77 4.30
N GLN A 407 -10.32 -0.54 3.23
CA GLN A 407 -8.91 -0.20 3.30
C GLN A 407 -8.68 1.15 3.99
N GLN A 408 -9.51 2.16 3.72
CA GLN A 408 -9.41 3.45 4.38
C GLN A 408 -9.69 3.33 5.89
N ALA A 409 -10.75 2.62 6.28
CA ALA A 409 -11.07 2.37 7.68
C ALA A 409 -9.91 1.68 8.40
N GLN A 410 -9.30 0.65 7.78
CA GLN A 410 -8.12 -0.03 8.33
C GLN A 410 -6.92 0.91 8.48
N ARG A 411 -6.64 1.78 7.50
CA ARG A 411 -5.54 2.75 7.57
C ARG A 411 -5.75 3.77 8.68
N LEU A 412 -6.99 4.26 8.87
CA LEU A 412 -7.31 5.18 9.96
C LEU A 412 -7.16 4.52 11.33
N LEU A 413 -7.63 3.27 11.48
CA LEU A 413 -7.42 2.48 12.70
C LEU A 413 -5.93 2.25 12.97
N ALA A 414 -5.13 1.94 11.94
CA ALA A 414 -3.69 1.75 12.09
C ALA A 414 -2.97 3.05 12.48
N ALA A 415 -3.33 4.18 11.84
CA ALA A 415 -2.77 5.49 12.16
C ALA A 415 -3.12 5.92 13.60
N GLY A 416 -4.37 5.73 14.03
CA GLY A 416 -4.78 6.01 15.40
C GLY A 416 -4.05 5.11 16.40
N TRP A 417 -3.80 3.85 16.04
CA TRP A 417 -3.08 2.92 16.90
C TRP A 417 -1.61 3.31 17.05
N ALA A 418 -0.98 3.77 15.97
CA ALA A 418 0.37 4.33 16.03
C ALA A 418 0.44 5.59 16.89
N GLN A 419 -0.58 6.47 16.83
CA GLN A 419 -0.69 7.63 17.72
C GLN A 419 -0.87 7.22 19.19
N LEU A 420 -1.59 6.13 19.45
CA LEU A 420 -1.76 5.57 20.77
C LEU A 420 -0.44 5.01 21.32
N GLU A 421 0.32 4.25 20.52
CA GLU A 421 1.63 3.69 20.88
C GLU A 421 2.73 4.75 21.02
N ALA A 422 2.66 5.84 20.25
CA ALA A 422 3.57 6.98 20.38
C ALA A 422 3.36 7.76 21.68
N GLY A 423 2.14 7.72 22.25
CA GLY A 423 1.89 8.23 23.58
C GLY A 423 2.47 7.29 24.64
N ALA A 424 3.25 7.82 25.59
CA ALA A 424 3.77 7.06 26.74
C ALA A 424 2.66 6.70 27.76
N GLY A 425 1.58 6.07 27.30
CA GLY A 425 0.41 5.77 28.13
C GLY A 425 0.75 4.79 29.25
N TYR A 426 0.49 5.21 30.49
CA TYR A 426 0.78 4.46 31.73
C TYR A 426 2.25 4.11 31.99
N GLN A 427 3.19 4.58 31.16
CA GLN A 427 4.62 4.37 31.37
C GLN A 427 5.24 5.54 32.14
N PRO A 428 6.17 5.30 33.07
CA PRO A 428 6.90 6.37 33.74
C PRO A 428 7.76 7.15 32.75
N PRO A 429 7.89 8.47 32.91
CA PRO A 429 8.73 9.27 32.05
C PRO A 429 10.21 8.90 32.22
N PRO A 430 11.09 9.25 31.27
CA PRO A 430 12.53 9.03 31.41
C PRO A 430 13.14 9.65 32.67
N SER A 431 12.55 10.72 33.19
CA SER A 431 12.95 11.40 34.43
C SER A 431 12.51 10.70 35.71
N GLY A 432 11.72 9.62 35.63
CA GLY A 432 11.26 8.86 36.77
C GLY A 432 12.40 8.19 37.53
N GLN A 433 12.36 8.25 38.86
CA GLN A 433 13.41 7.72 39.74
C GLN A 433 12.84 6.76 40.78
N LEU A 434 13.67 5.83 41.26
CA LEU A 434 13.33 4.99 42.40
C LEU A 434 13.64 5.74 43.70
N VAL A 435 12.60 6.28 44.33
CA VAL A 435 12.67 6.90 45.65
C VAL A 435 12.02 5.96 46.68
N TRP A 436 12.68 5.82 47.83
CA TRP A 436 12.25 4.94 48.90
C TRP A 436 11.81 5.76 50.10
N THR A 437 10.54 5.63 50.48
CA THR A 437 9.95 6.30 51.65
C THR A 437 9.52 5.22 52.63
N GLU A 438 10.04 5.25 53.86
CA GLU A 438 9.79 4.22 54.89
C GLU A 438 10.06 2.78 54.41
N GLY A 439 11.06 2.60 53.54
CA GLY A 439 11.42 1.30 52.99
C GLY A 439 10.52 0.77 51.87
N LYS A 440 9.56 1.57 51.41
CA LYS A 440 8.64 1.27 50.30
C LYS A 440 8.91 2.18 49.11
N LEU A 441 8.66 1.69 47.90
CA LEU A 441 8.77 2.49 46.69
C LEU A 441 7.70 3.59 46.70
N ASP A 442 8.10 4.82 46.38
CA ASP A 442 7.18 5.91 46.09
C ASP A 442 6.76 5.88 44.60
N PRO A 443 5.51 5.50 44.27
CA PRO A 443 5.05 5.50 42.89
C PRO A 443 4.99 6.92 42.30
N ALA A 444 4.82 7.97 43.12
CA ALA A 444 4.78 9.34 42.62
C ALA A 444 6.12 9.74 41.99
N ALA A 445 7.21 9.50 42.71
CA ALA A 445 8.56 9.76 42.22
C ALA A 445 8.91 8.94 40.96
N LEU A 446 8.43 7.69 40.87
CA LEU A 446 8.60 6.87 39.66
C LEU A 446 7.93 7.51 38.44
N TYR A 447 6.78 8.16 38.63
CA TYR A 447 6.07 8.89 37.57
C TYR A 447 6.49 10.36 37.43
N GLY A 448 7.52 10.81 38.16
CA GLY A 448 7.99 12.19 38.14
C GLY A 448 6.99 13.20 38.73
N LEU A 449 6.11 12.74 39.63
CA LEU A 449 5.13 13.55 40.34
C LEU A 449 5.71 14.04 41.68
N ALA A 450 5.20 15.17 42.18
CA ALA A 450 5.64 15.75 43.45
C ALA A 450 5.09 15.00 44.67
N ASP A 451 3.88 14.45 44.57
CA ASP A 451 3.22 13.69 45.63
C ASP A 451 2.31 12.59 45.09
N ALA A 452 1.92 11.66 45.97
CA ALA A 452 1.05 10.54 45.65
C ALA A 452 -0.42 10.95 45.39
N ALA A 453 -0.86 12.12 45.85
CA ALA A 453 -2.22 12.62 45.63
C ALA A 453 -2.46 13.03 44.17
N MET A 454 -1.39 13.33 43.41
CA MET A 454 -1.46 13.62 41.97
C MET A 454 -1.64 12.37 41.09
N LEU A 455 -1.38 11.17 41.61
CA LEU A 455 -1.39 9.93 40.83
C LEU A 455 -2.78 9.59 40.25
N PRO A 456 -3.89 9.69 41.00
CA PRO A 456 -5.24 9.49 40.44
C PRO A 456 -5.56 10.46 39.30
N ALA A 457 -5.12 11.71 39.39
CA ALA A 457 -5.33 12.71 38.33
C ALA A 457 -4.53 12.37 37.06
N LEU A 458 -3.31 11.83 37.19
CA LEU A 458 -2.54 11.33 36.06
C LEU A 458 -3.24 10.15 35.36
N LEU A 459 -3.69 9.15 36.13
CA LEU A 459 -4.42 7.99 35.58
C LEU A 459 -5.73 8.42 34.91
N GLY A 460 -6.48 9.34 35.53
CA GLY A 460 -7.69 9.91 34.95
C GLY A 460 -7.45 10.61 33.61
N ARG A 461 -6.37 11.41 33.49
CA ARG A 461 -5.98 12.05 32.22
C ARG A 461 -5.63 11.05 31.13
N GLU A 462 -4.92 9.97 31.47
CA GLU A 462 -4.59 8.92 30.50
C GLU A 462 -5.84 8.15 30.03
N ARG A 463 -6.76 7.83 30.94
CA ARG A 463 -8.03 7.20 30.59
C ARG A 463 -8.86 8.05 29.64
N GLU A 464 -8.97 9.33 29.95
CA GLU A 464 -9.69 10.32 29.14
C GLU A 464 -9.05 10.49 27.75
N ARG A 465 -7.72 10.45 27.66
CA ARG A 465 -7.01 10.40 26.37
C ARG A 465 -7.35 9.15 25.56
N LEU A 466 -7.37 7.98 26.20
CA LEU A 466 -7.71 6.72 25.54
C LEU A 466 -9.17 6.68 25.09
N HIS A 467 -10.10 7.24 25.88
CA HIS A 467 -11.50 7.38 25.48
C HIS A 467 -11.65 8.19 24.19
N ARG A 468 -11.03 9.38 24.10
CA ARG A 468 -11.09 10.18 22.86
C ARG A 468 -10.54 9.43 21.64
N LEU A 469 -9.46 8.68 21.80
CA LEU A 469 -8.89 7.88 20.72
C LEU A 469 -9.82 6.72 20.32
N ALA A 470 -10.46 6.05 21.30
CA ALA A 470 -11.45 5.00 21.03
C ALA A 470 -12.71 5.57 20.34
N GLU A 471 -13.18 6.75 20.73
CA GLU A 471 -14.30 7.43 20.09
C GLU A 471 -14.02 7.78 18.63
N LEU A 472 -12.77 8.16 18.29
CA LEU A 472 -12.34 8.37 16.92
C LEU A 472 -12.31 7.07 16.10
N ALA A 473 -12.00 5.94 16.74
CA ALA A 473 -11.94 4.62 16.11
C ALA A 473 -13.33 3.98 15.91
N GLN A 474 -14.29 4.25 16.80
CA GLN A 474 -15.60 3.60 16.82
C GLN A 474 -16.35 3.63 15.47
N PRO A 475 -16.46 4.77 14.76
CA PRO A 475 -17.16 4.81 13.48
C PRO A 475 -16.53 3.88 12.44
N MET A 476 -15.19 3.70 12.47
CA MET A 476 -14.49 2.81 11.55
C MET A 476 -14.71 1.34 11.90
N LEU A 477 -14.94 1.03 13.18
CA LEU A 477 -15.34 -0.32 13.60
C LEU A 477 -16.77 -0.65 13.15
N ASP A 478 -17.68 0.33 13.24
CA ASP A 478 -19.06 0.18 12.77
C ASP A 478 -19.08 -0.02 11.24
N VAL A 479 -18.28 0.76 10.50
CA VAL A 479 -18.06 0.60 9.05
C VAL A 479 -17.63 -0.83 8.71
N LEU A 480 -16.60 -1.35 9.39
CA LEU A 480 -16.07 -2.69 9.12
C LEU A 480 -17.02 -3.82 9.53
N ALA A 481 -18.06 -3.52 10.31
CA ALA A 481 -19.11 -4.46 10.69
C ALA A 481 -20.34 -4.39 9.77
N ALA A 482 -20.38 -3.46 8.81
CA ALA A 482 -21.53 -3.26 7.93
C ALA A 482 -21.70 -4.45 6.96
N PRO A 483 -22.86 -5.13 6.92
CA PRO A 483 -23.09 -6.29 6.06
C PRO A 483 -22.99 -5.95 4.56
N GLU A 484 -23.21 -4.69 4.20
CA GLU A 484 -23.09 -4.18 2.84
C GLU A 484 -21.65 -4.31 2.29
N LEU A 485 -20.63 -4.48 3.13
CA LEU A 485 -19.24 -4.66 2.68
C LEU A 485 -18.87 -6.12 2.36
N GLY A 486 -19.73 -7.10 2.64
CA GLY A 486 -19.48 -8.53 2.39
C GLY A 486 -19.08 -9.33 3.64
N GLU A 487 -18.54 -10.55 3.45
CA GLU A 487 -18.22 -11.48 4.54
C GLU A 487 -17.30 -10.86 5.61
N PRO A 488 -17.68 -10.86 6.89
CA PRO A 488 -16.99 -10.13 7.94
C PRO A 488 -15.72 -10.88 8.38
N ARG A 489 -14.61 -10.68 7.67
CA ARG A 489 -13.28 -11.00 8.22
C ARG A 489 -12.70 -9.78 8.90
N LEU A 490 -12.94 -9.70 10.21
CA LEU A 490 -12.44 -8.60 11.01
C LEU A 490 -10.92 -8.52 11.01
N PRO A 491 -10.35 -7.39 10.57
CA PRO A 491 -8.92 -7.18 10.60
C PRO A 491 -8.40 -7.24 12.05
N ALA A 492 -7.18 -7.75 12.23
CA ALA A 492 -6.56 -7.83 13.56
C ALA A 492 -6.53 -6.46 14.28
N ILE A 493 -6.32 -5.37 13.54
CA ILE A 493 -6.33 -4.01 14.10
C ILE A 493 -7.71 -3.61 14.65
N ALA A 494 -8.80 -4.03 13.99
CA ALA A 494 -10.15 -3.76 14.45
C ALA A 494 -10.47 -4.55 15.74
N ALA A 495 -9.99 -5.79 15.85
CA ALA A 495 -10.10 -6.58 17.06
C ALA A 495 -9.35 -5.94 18.25
N ARG A 496 -8.14 -5.40 18.01
CA ARG A 496 -7.36 -4.69 19.04
C ARG A 496 -8.10 -3.45 19.56
N TRP A 497 -8.65 -2.64 18.66
CA TRP A 497 -9.43 -1.45 19.04
C TRP A 497 -10.70 -1.80 19.83
N ARG A 498 -11.41 -2.88 19.44
CA ARG A 498 -12.56 -3.36 20.21
C ARG A 498 -12.19 -3.81 21.61
N GLY A 499 -11.13 -4.62 21.76
CA GLY A 499 -10.68 -5.04 23.08
C GLY A 499 -10.32 -3.84 23.98
N LEU A 500 -9.69 -2.80 23.41
CA LEU A 500 -9.42 -1.56 24.13
C LEU A 500 -10.70 -0.80 24.53
N ALA A 501 -11.65 -0.64 23.61
CA ALA A 501 -12.92 0.03 23.88
C ALA A 501 -13.77 -0.72 24.94
N GLU A 502 -13.80 -2.05 24.89
CA GLU A 502 -14.51 -2.89 25.85
C GLU A 502 -13.93 -2.81 27.27
N GLU A 503 -12.61 -2.79 27.41
CA GLU A 503 -11.93 -2.58 28.70
C GLU A 503 -12.21 -1.17 29.26
N LEU A 504 -12.16 -0.14 28.42
CA LEU A 504 -12.49 1.23 28.80
C LEU A 504 -13.95 1.34 29.27
N GLN A 505 -14.88 0.69 28.56
CA GLN A 505 -16.29 0.66 28.92
C GLN A 505 -16.57 -0.15 30.19
N ARG A 506 -15.82 -1.23 30.44
CA ARG A 506 -15.90 -1.95 31.72
C ARG A 506 -15.42 -1.09 32.88
N ALA A 507 -14.34 -0.33 32.69
CA ALA A 507 -13.82 0.58 33.70
C ALA A 507 -14.78 1.75 33.99
N SER A 508 -15.44 2.32 32.97
CA SER A 508 -16.46 3.37 33.16
C SER A 508 -17.68 2.86 33.96
N GLN A 509 -17.99 1.56 33.86
CA GLN A 509 -19.03 0.88 34.63
C GLN A 509 -18.58 0.41 36.03
N GLY A 510 -17.35 0.69 36.45
CA GLY A 510 -16.80 0.23 37.72
C GLY A 510 -16.57 -1.28 37.81
N ARG A 511 -16.54 -1.99 36.68
CA ARG A 511 -16.29 -3.43 36.63
C ARG A 511 -14.79 -3.74 36.59
N ALA A 512 -14.39 -4.85 37.20
CA ALA A 512 -13.00 -5.31 37.13
C ALA A 512 -12.62 -5.71 35.69
N GLY A 513 -11.38 -5.42 35.31
CA GLY A 513 -10.80 -5.66 33.99
C GLY A 513 -9.29 -5.44 34.01
N SER A 514 -8.63 -5.57 32.85
CA SER A 514 -7.18 -5.40 32.76
C SER A 514 -6.74 -3.96 32.97
N LEU A 515 -7.54 -2.97 32.56
CA LEU A 515 -7.31 -1.55 32.89
C LEU A 515 -7.35 -1.30 34.40
N ALA A 516 -8.40 -1.78 35.08
CA ALA A 516 -8.49 -1.66 36.55
C ALA A 516 -7.33 -2.40 37.25
N GLY A 517 -6.86 -3.51 36.67
CA GLY A 517 -5.64 -4.21 37.12
C GLY A 517 -4.37 -3.38 36.98
N LEU A 518 -4.17 -2.73 35.83
CA LEU A 518 -3.04 -1.84 35.58
C LEU A 518 -3.05 -0.62 36.53
N GLU A 519 -4.19 0.04 36.69
CA GLU A 519 -4.30 1.20 37.56
C GLU A 519 -4.13 0.84 39.04
N ARG A 520 -4.67 -0.30 39.49
CA ARG A 520 -4.42 -0.81 40.85
C ARG A 520 -2.94 -1.10 41.06
N MET A 521 -2.29 -1.69 40.07
CA MET A 521 -0.86 -1.96 40.14
C MET A 521 -0.07 -0.66 40.34
N ILE A 522 -0.36 0.37 39.55
CA ILE A 522 0.30 1.67 39.65
C ILE A 522 -0.01 2.37 40.99
N GLY A 523 -1.27 2.38 41.40
CA GLY A 523 -1.72 3.11 42.59
C GLY A 523 -1.48 2.40 43.92
N GLN A 524 -1.32 1.08 43.94
CA GLN A 524 -1.28 0.28 45.16
C GLN A 524 -0.13 -0.74 45.17
N ASP A 525 -0.04 -1.61 44.17
CA ASP A 525 0.93 -2.73 44.22
C ASP A 525 2.38 -2.24 44.15
N LEU A 526 2.66 -1.18 43.39
CA LEU A 526 4.00 -0.59 43.30
C LEU A 526 4.52 -0.11 44.66
N ALA A 527 3.65 0.38 45.54
CA ALA A 527 4.05 0.81 46.88
C ALA A 527 4.47 -0.35 47.81
N ALA A 528 4.14 -1.61 47.45
CA ALA A 528 4.59 -2.79 48.18
C ALA A 528 6.00 -3.26 47.77
N VAL A 529 6.57 -2.66 46.72
CA VAL A 529 7.96 -2.92 46.31
C VAL A 529 8.89 -2.32 47.37
N THR A 530 9.93 -3.07 47.72
CA THR A 530 10.95 -2.72 48.71
C THR A 530 12.33 -2.89 48.09
N PRO A 531 13.40 -2.30 48.66
CA PRO A 531 14.75 -2.53 48.16
C PRO A 531 15.16 -4.00 48.14
N GLY A 532 14.58 -4.83 49.02
CA GLY A 532 14.91 -6.24 49.16
C GLY A 532 14.25 -7.16 48.13
N ASN A 533 13.09 -6.79 47.57
CA ASN A 533 12.39 -7.59 46.55
C ASN A 533 12.38 -6.93 45.16
N CYS A 534 12.99 -5.75 45.02
CA CYS A 534 13.07 -4.97 43.78
C CYS A 534 13.66 -5.78 42.61
N ALA A 535 14.71 -6.57 42.87
CA ALA A 535 15.40 -7.35 41.85
C ALA A 535 14.64 -8.62 41.43
N ASP A 536 13.81 -9.17 42.31
CA ASP A 536 13.15 -10.48 42.17
C ASP A 536 11.68 -10.37 41.74
N LEU A 537 11.29 -9.24 41.16
CA LEU A 537 9.92 -9.03 40.71
C LEU A 537 9.55 -10.03 39.60
N PRO A 538 8.49 -10.85 39.77
CA PRO A 538 8.13 -11.89 38.82
C PRO A 538 7.73 -11.30 37.47
N ALA A 539 8.03 -12.04 36.39
CA ALA A 539 7.53 -11.70 35.06
C ALA A 539 6.01 -11.95 35.00
N ARG A 540 5.28 -11.03 34.38
CA ARG A 540 3.83 -11.18 34.12
C ARG A 540 3.62 -11.50 32.63
N GLY A 541 2.62 -12.33 32.34
CA GLY A 541 2.18 -12.62 30.97
C GLY A 541 1.18 -11.57 30.47
N GLY A 542 1.13 -11.38 29.16
CA GLY A 542 0.18 -10.47 28.49
C GLY A 542 -0.94 -11.21 27.76
N GLY A 543 -2.07 -10.53 27.57
CA GLY A 543 -3.25 -11.01 26.82
C GLY A 543 -4.03 -9.90 26.11
N ASP A 544 -3.89 -8.64 26.54
CA ASP A 544 -4.44 -7.43 25.91
C ASP A 544 -3.49 -6.22 26.06
N TRP A 545 -3.85 -5.07 25.48
CA TRP A 545 -3.01 -3.87 25.50
C TRP A 545 -2.68 -3.35 26.92
N PHE A 546 -3.61 -3.41 27.88
CA PHE A 546 -3.36 -2.92 29.24
C PHE A 546 -2.45 -3.87 30.00
N THR A 547 -2.59 -5.18 29.81
CA THR A 547 -1.63 -6.16 30.33
C THR A 547 -0.26 -5.99 29.71
N ASP A 548 -0.16 -5.67 28.41
CA ASP A 548 1.12 -5.35 27.76
C ASP A 548 1.77 -4.10 28.37
N GLN A 549 0.98 -3.07 28.70
CA GLN A 549 1.49 -1.91 29.43
C GLN A 549 1.98 -2.30 30.84
N ALA A 550 1.26 -3.19 31.54
CA ALA A 550 1.68 -3.67 32.84
C ALA A 550 3.00 -4.45 32.79
N VAL A 551 3.19 -5.27 31.76
CA VAL A 551 4.43 -6.01 31.50
C VAL A 551 5.58 -5.06 31.18
N ARG A 552 5.37 -4.07 30.32
CA ARG A 552 6.37 -3.03 30.02
C ARG A 552 6.78 -2.25 31.26
N LEU A 553 5.81 -1.86 32.10
CA LEU A 553 6.07 -1.17 33.36
C LEU A 553 6.90 -2.04 34.32
N HIS A 554 6.54 -3.31 34.47
CA HIS A 554 7.31 -4.27 35.27
C HIS A 554 8.74 -4.44 34.76
N ALA A 555 8.93 -4.56 33.44
CA ALA A 555 10.25 -4.69 32.84
C ALA A 555 11.09 -3.42 33.08
N ARG A 556 10.49 -2.23 32.94
CA ARG A 556 11.16 -0.96 33.25
C ARG A 556 11.56 -0.87 34.71
N LEU A 557 10.66 -1.22 35.63
CA LEU A 557 10.94 -1.24 37.07
C LEU A 557 12.08 -2.19 37.40
N ARG A 558 12.06 -3.42 36.88
CA ARG A 558 13.13 -4.41 37.08
C ARG A 558 14.48 -3.88 36.61
N SER A 559 14.53 -3.23 35.46
CA SER A 559 15.76 -2.60 34.95
C SER A 559 16.28 -1.52 35.88
N LEU A 560 15.42 -0.62 36.38
CA LEU A 560 15.81 0.40 37.35
C LEU A 560 16.30 -0.21 38.67
N CYS A 561 15.62 -1.26 39.16
CA CYS A 561 16.02 -2.01 40.35
C CYS A 561 17.40 -2.65 40.21
N GLN A 562 17.70 -3.23 39.05
CA GLN A 562 19.02 -3.82 38.78
C GLN A 562 20.13 -2.77 38.83
N VAL A 563 19.92 -1.61 38.20
CA VAL A 563 20.89 -0.49 38.23
C VAL A 563 21.11 0.03 39.65
N GLN A 564 20.03 0.21 40.43
CA GLN A 564 20.15 0.68 41.81
C GLN A 564 20.82 -0.36 42.73
N THR A 565 20.52 -1.65 42.54
CA THR A 565 21.15 -2.74 43.30
C THR A 565 22.64 -2.84 42.99
N ALA A 566 23.02 -2.73 41.71
CA ALA A 566 24.43 -2.67 41.28
C ALA A 566 25.16 -1.45 41.88
N THR A 567 24.52 -0.28 41.85
CA THR A 567 25.08 0.95 42.45
C THR A 567 25.29 0.80 43.95
N ARG A 568 24.32 0.23 44.66
CA ARG A 568 24.43 -0.04 46.11
C ARG A 568 25.53 -1.06 46.42
N ALA A 569 25.64 -2.13 45.62
CA ALA A 569 26.67 -3.14 45.80
C ALA A 569 28.08 -2.59 45.54
N ALA A 570 28.25 -1.75 44.51
CA ALA A 570 29.50 -1.05 44.23
C ALA A 570 29.91 -0.15 45.41
N GLY A 571 28.99 0.70 45.90
CA GLY A 571 29.28 1.56 47.06
C GLY A 571 29.60 0.78 48.34
N ALA A 572 28.93 -0.35 48.57
CA ALA A 572 29.22 -1.22 49.71
C ALA A 572 30.60 -1.90 49.60
N TRP A 573 30.99 -2.30 48.39
CA TRP A 573 32.31 -2.86 48.12
C TRP A 573 33.42 -1.82 48.28
N GLU A 574 33.22 -0.59 47.79
CA GLU A 574 34.14 0.54 47.99
C GLU A 574 34.30 0.88 49.47
N ALA A 575 33.21 0.89 50.25
CA ALA A 575 33.26 1.13 51.70
C ALA A 575 34.04 0.04 52.45
N LEU A 576 33.93 -1.22 52.02
CA LEU A 576 34.73 -2.32 52.58
C LEU A 576 36.21 -2.20 52.21
N ASP A 577 36.53 -1.80 50.97
CA ASP A 577 37.91 -1.56 50.53
C ASP A 577 38.55 -0.46 51.36
N GLU A 578 37.90 0.70 51.45
CA GLU A 578 38.39 1.83 52.23
C GLU A 578 38.61 1.44 53.70
N SER A 579 37.65 0.71 54.29
CA SER A 579 37.74 0.25 55.68
C SER A 579 38.89 -0.75 55.87
N PHE A 580 39.02 -1.74 54.99
CA PHE A 580 40.10 -2.73 55.05
C PHE A 580 41.47 -2.08 54.85
N THR A 581 41.60 -1.24 53.83
CA THR A 581 42.84 -0.56 53.48
C THR A 581 43.30 0.38 54.59
N ARG A 582 42.38 1.15 55.17
CA ARG A 582 42.68 2.09 56.27
C ARG A 582 43.04 1.37 57.58
N LEU A 583 42.31 0.30 57.93
CA LEU A 583 42.41 -0.32 59.25
C LEU A 583 43.37 -1.51 59.30
N LEU A 584 43.43 -2.33 58.26
CA LEU A 584 44.05 -3.66 58.30
C LEU A 584 45.18 -3.85 57.28
N ALA A 585 45.09 -3.28 56.08
CA ALA A 585 46.08 -3.51 55.03
C ALA A 585 47.50 -3.09 55.45
N GLY A 586 48.49 -3.90 55.04
CA GLY A 586 49.89 -3.69 55.40
C GLY A 586 50.21 -3.97 56.88
N ARG A 587 49.22 -4.37 57.70
CA ARG A 587 49.40 -4.70 59.11
C ARG A 587 49.28 -6.20 59.35
N TYR A 588 50.28 -6.81 59.98
CA TYR A 588 50.22 -8.24 60.31
C TYR A 588 49.08 -8.52 61.32
N PRO A 589 48.21 -9.53 61.12
CA PRO A 589 48.32 -10.70 60.23
C PRO A 589 47.66 -10.53 58.85
N PHE A 590 47.09 -9.37 58.54
CA PHE A 590 46.53 -9.01 57.23
C PHE A 590 47.60 -8.49 56.26
N ALA A 591 48.85 -8.92 56.48
CA ALA A 591 50.01 -8.65 55.66
C ALA A 591 50.85 -9.93 55.57
N PRO A 592 51.76 -10.03 54.57
CA PRO A 592 52.66 -11.17 54.43
C PRO A 592 53.47 -11.46 55.71
N LEU A 593 53.95 -12.71 55.85
CA LEU A 593 54.72 -13.14 57.03
C LEU A 593 55.97 -12.28 57.29
N SER A 594 56.55 -11.66 56.27
CA SER A 594 57.67 -10.70 56.40
C SER A 594 57.34 -9.49 57.27
N ALA A 595 56.07 -9.09 57.38
CA ALA A 595 55.61 -7.98 58.21
C ALA A 595 55.52 -8.35 59.71
N ALA A 596 55.50 -9.65 60.07
CA ALA A 596 55.40 -10.08 61.47
C ALA A 596 56.59 -9.57 62.33
N GLU A 597 57.79 -9.52 61.75
CA GLU A 597 59.03 -9.21 62.47
C GLU A 597 59.40 -7.72 62.46
N ARG A 598 59.05 -7.00 61.38
CA ARG A 598 59.52 -5.61 61.14
C ARG A 598 58.42 -4.65 60.70
N GLY A 599 57.20 -5.13 60.48
CA GLY A 599 56.07 -4.32 60.02
C GLY A 599 55.13 -3.92 61.16
N PRO A 600 54.13 -3.07 60.87
CA PRO A 600 53.09 -2.73 61.83
C PRO A 600 52.16 -3.93 62.07
N HIS A 601 51.60 -4.02 63.28
CA HIS A 601 50.61 -5.04 63.64
C HIS A 601 49.21 -4.45 63.70
N ALA A 602 48.20 -5.26 63.37
CA ALA A 602 46.81 -4.91 63.59
C ALA A 602 46.50 -4.99 65.10
N THR A 603 45.88 -3.96 65.65
CA THR A 603 45.44 -3.95 67.06
C THR A 603 44.03 -4.52 67.18
N ALA A 604 43.63 -4.92 68.39
CA ALA A 604 42.30 -5.46 68.63
C ALA A 604 41.20 -4.44 68.27
N GLU A 605 41.42 -3.16 68.56
CA GLU A 605 40.48 -2.06 68.31
C GLU A 605 40.25 -1.85 66.82
N ARG A 606 41.31 -1.88 66.00
CA ARG A 606 41.18 -1.72 64.53
C ARG A 606 40.44 -2.88 63.88
N VAL A 607 40.66 -4.09 64.36
CA VAL A 607 39.94 -5.28 63.86
C VAL A 607 38.47 -5.21 64.29
N ALA A 608 38.18 -4.81 65.53
CA ALA A 608 36.82 -4.59 66.00
C ALA A 608 36.09 -3.50 65.20
N GLU A 609 36.78 -2.38 64.90
CA GLU A 609 36.25 -1.29 64.08
C GLU A 609 35.86 -1.79 62.69
N PHE A 610 36.72 -2.57 62.02
CA PHE A 610 36.41 -3.17 60.72
C PHE A 610 35.16 -4.07 60.77
N TYR A 611 35.03 -4.93 61.80
CA TYR A 611 33.91 -5.87 61.89
C TYR A 611 32.58 -5.23 62.34
N SER A 612 32.58 -3.98 62.83
CA SER A 612 31.38 -3.29 63.34
C SER A 612 30.28 -3.08 62.29
N GLY A 613 30.64 -2.99 61.00
CA GLY A 613 29.69 -2.88 59.87
C GLY A 613 29.91 -3.91 58.75
N PHE A 614 30.80 -4.89 58.98
CA PHE A 614 31.26 -5.80 57.92
C PHE A 614 30.12 -6.64 57.31
N GLU A 615 29.23 -7.23 58.12
CA GLU A 615 28.22 -8.16 57.58
C GLU A 615 27.18 -7.46 56.70
N ASP A 616 26.75 -6.25 57.06
CA ASP A 616 25.77 -5.49 56.28
C ASP A 616 26.37 -5.05 54.95
N GLN A 617 27.61 -4.56 54.96
CA GLN A 617 28.33 -4.17 53.75
C GLN A 617 28.68 -5.39 52.89
N ALA A 618 29.07 -6.51 53.50
CA ALA A 618 29.34 -7.76 52.79
C ALA A 618 28.08 -8.30 52.11
N LYS A 619 26.93 -8.27 52.79
CA LYS A 619 25.64 -8.68 52.22
C LYS A 619 25.26 -7.77 51.05
N ALA A 620 25.40 -6.46 51.19
CA ALA A 620 25.10 -5.50 50.13
C ALA A 620 26.05 -5.64 48.92
N ALA A 621 27.34 -5.81 49.16
CA ALA A 621 28.35 -6.01 48.11
C ALA A 621 28.15 -7.34 47.34
N LEU A 622 27.69 -8.39 48.02
CA LEU A 622 27.39 -9.68 47.38
C LEU A 622 26.09 -9.67 46.55
N ALA A 623 25.18 -8.72 46.79
CA ALA A 623 23.87 -8.67 46.13
C ALA A 623 23.96 -8.40 44.62
N ALA A 624 24.99 -7.69 44.17
CA ALA A 624 25.27 -7.45 42.75
C ALA A 624 26.78 -7.43 42.52
N LEU A 625 27.35 -8.63 42.43
CA LEU A 625 28.75 -8.82 42.10
C LEU A 625 29.06 -8.47 40.64
N PRO A 626 30.31 -8.10 40.32
CA PRO A 626 30.71 -7.74 38.96
C PRO A 626 30.42 -8.86 37.96
N GLY A 627 30.18 -8.47 36.70
CA GLY A 627 29.94 -9.41 35.60
C GLY A 627 31.13 -10.30 35.26
N ASP A 628 32.36 -9.93 35.62
CA ASP A 628 33.55 -10.79 35.47
C ASP A 628 33.51 -11.94 36.50
N PRO A 629 33.38 -13.21 36.06
CA PRO A 629 33.30 -14.36 36.94
C PRO A 629 34.55 -14.55 37.81
N ALA A 630 35.74 -14.23 37.30
CA ALA A 630 36.99 -14.41 38.03
C ALA A 630 37.11 -13.40 39.18
N LEU A 631 36.70 -12.16 38.92
CA LEU A 631 36.68 -11.09 39.91
C LEU A 631 35.60 -11.32 40.98
N ALA A 632 34.39 -11.71 40.56
CA ALA A 632 33.32 -12.09 41.46
C ALA A 632 33.72 -13.26 42.37
N ALA A 633 34.43 -14.27 41.84
CA ALA A 633 34.95 -15.38 42.63
C ALA A 633 36.00 -14.94 43.67
N ARG A 634 36.90 -14.01 43.30
CA ARG A 634 37.88 -13.44 44.24
C ARG A 634 37.22 -12.62 45.34
N ALA A 635 36.24 -11.78 44.99
CA ALA A 635 35.47 -10.97 45.94
C ALA A 635 34.70 -11.83 46.95
N ARG A 636 33.97 -12.84 46.46
CA ARG A 636 33.29 -13.83 47.32
C ARG A 636 34.27 -14.54 48.24
N ARG A 637 35.41 -15.00 47.70
CA ARG A 637 36.43 -15.68 48.49
C ARG A 637 36.99 -14.79 49.59
N PHE A 638 37.26 -13.53 49.30
CA PHE A 638 37.74 -12.57 50.31
C PHE A 638 36.71 -12.38 51.44
N ILE A 639 35.45 -12.11 51.09
CA ILE A 639 34.38 -11.95 52.09
C ILE A 639 34.24 -13.22 52.95
N GLU A 640 34.27 -14.39 52.31
CA GLU A 640 34.17 -15.67 53.00
C GLU A 640 35.38 -15.93 53.93
N GLN A 641 36.60 -15.61 53.47
CA GLN A 641 37.81 -15.68 54.31
C GLN A 641 37.71 -14.75 55.52
N MET A 642 37.18 -13.53 55.34
CA MET A 642 36.95 -12.60 56.45
C MET A 642 35.85 -13.07 57.41
N ARG A 643 34.80 -13.75 56.92
CA ARG A 643 33.80 -14.41 57.77
C ARG A 643 34.40 -15.55 58.58
N GLN A 644 35.20 -16.40 57.96
CA GLN A 644 35.91 -17.49 58.64
C GLN A 644 36.92 -16.96 59.66
N ALA A 645 37.64 -15.88 59.32
CA ALA A 645 38.52 -15.16 60.24
C ALA A 645 37.81 -14.71 61.50
N ARG A 646 36.57 -14.20 61.37
CA ARG A 646 35.77 -13.76 62.53
C ARG A 646 35.57 -14.86 63.57
N GLY A 647 35.45 -16.12 63.15
CA GLY A 647 35.27 -17.26 64.06
C GLY A 647 36.41 -17.43 65.07
N LEU A 648 37.66 -17.23 64.64
CA LEU A 648 38.83 -17.24 65.52
C LEU A 648 39.06 -15.89 66.20
N LEU A 649 38.91 -14.80 65.44
CA LEU A 649 39.20 -13.44 65.92
C LEU A 649 38.25 -12.99 67.03
N LYS A 650 36.99 -13.46 67.01
CA LYS A 650 35.99 -13.13 68.02
C LYS A 650 36.43 -13.50 69.44
N PRO A 651 36.71 -14.77 69.78
CA PRO A 651 37.21 -15.14 71.10
C PRO A 651 38.66 -14.66 71.36
N LEU A 652 39.48 -14.47 70.32
CA LEU A 652 40.86 -13.98 70.51
C LEU A 652 40.90 -12.52 70.96
N LEU A 653 40.14 -11.65 70.29
CA LEU A 653 40.18 -10.20 70.50
C LEU A 653 39.06 -9.70 71.42
N GLY A 654 38.12 -10.57 71.80
CA GLY A 654 36.94 -10.20 72.58
C GLY A 654 35.92 -9.40 71.77
N LEU A 655 35.77 -9.71 70.47
CA LEU A 655 34.75 -9.08 69.65
C LEU A 655 33.34 -9.42 70.19
N ASP A 656 32.42 -8.48 70.04
CA ASP A 656 31.05 -8.59 70.55
C ASP A 656 30.97 -8.81 72.09
N GLY A 657 31.99 -8.37 72.85
CA GLY A 657 32.00 -8.41 74.31
C GLY A 657 32.36 -9.76 74.94
N VAL A 658 32.93 -10.70 74.17
CA VAL A 658 33.40 -12.00 74.67
C VAL A 658 34.74 -11.84 75.44
N GLU A 659 35.00 -12.69 76.44
CA GLU A 659 36.29 -12.67 77.14
C GLU A 659 37.45 -13.02 76.18
N PRO A 660 38.47 -12.14 76.02
CA PRO A 660 39.55 -12.34 75.07
C PRO A 660 40.55 -13.40 75.58
N GLY A 661 40.81 -14.40 74.74
CA GLY A 661 41.86 -15.39 74.94
C GLY A 661 41.55 -16.75 74.33
N LEU A 662 42.59 -17.54 74.11
CA LEU A 662 42.54 -18.90 73.56
C LEU A 662 43.22 -19.89 74.51
N VAL A 663 42.90 -21.16 74.33
CA VAL A 663 43.58 -22.29 74.97
C VAL A 663 44.15 -23.19 73.88
N LEU A 664 45.45 -23.45 73.96
CA LEU A 664 46.20 -24.26 72.99
C LEU A 664 46.51 -25.64 73.58
N VAL A 665 46.20 -26.69 72.82
CA VAL A 665 46.47 -28.08 73.21
C VAL A 665 47.34 -28.73 72.13
N PRO A 666 48.67 -28.78 72.31
CA PRO A 666 49.55 -29.37 71.31
C PRO A 666 49.47 -30.89 71.34
N ARG A 667 49.37 -31.48 70.15
CA ARG A 667 49.61 -32.90 69.90
C ARG A 667 50.90 -33.02 69.10
N PHE A 668 51.97 -33.42 69.79
CA PHE A 668 53.28 -33.68 69.20
C PHE A 668 53.28 -35.02 68.46
N ARG A 669 54.14 -35.16 67.44
CA ARG A 669 54.18 -36.30 66.54
C ARG A 669 52.79 -36.62 65.97
N ALA A 670 52.18 -35.61 65.36
CA ALA A 670 50.79 -35.64 64.93
C ALA A 670 50.54 -36.56 63.72
N LEU A 671 51.59 -36.85 62.94
CA LEU A 671 51.55 -37.59 61.68
C LEU A 671 52.78 -38.53 61.55
N PRO A 672 52.97 -39.47 62.49
CA PRO A 672 54.19 -40.27 62.59
C PRO A 672 54.51 -41.07 61.33
N GLU A 673 53.49 -41.52 60.59
CA GLU A 673 53.62 -42.28 59.34
C GLU A 673 54.20 -41.49 58.16
N ARG A 674 54.27 -40.15 58.28
CA ARG A 674 54.92 -39.26 57.31
C ARG A 674 56.24 -38.68 57.83
N GLU A 675 56.63 -38.96 59.07
CA GLU A 675 57.85 -38.43 59.65
C GLU A 675 59.10 -39.09 59.05
N THR A 676 60.17 -38.32 58.90
CA THR A 676 61.50 -38.83 58.56
C THR A 676 62.49 -38.31 59.59
N GLY A 677 63.24 -39.20 60.26
CA GLY A 677 64.17 -38.82 61.31
C GLY A 677 63.51 -38.33 62.62
N GLY A 678 62.19 -38.50 62.76
CA GLY A 678 61.44 -38.11 63.97
C GLY A 678 61.82 -38.92 65.21
N ASP A 679 62.30 -40.16 65.05
CA ASP A 679 62.71 -41.03 66.16
C ASP A 679 63.99 -40.55 66.87
N ALA A 680 64.73 -39.63 66.25
CA ALA A 680 65.88 -38.98 66.86
C ALA A 680 65.47 -37.83 67.81
N VAL A 681 64.21 -37.38 67.78
CA VAL A 681 63.68 -36.31 68.63
C VAL A 681 63.14 -36.90 69.94
N ILE A 682 63.79 -36.59 71.05
CA ILE A 682 63.45 -37.12 72.38
C ILE A 682 62.52 -36.22 73.18
N GLU A 683 62.44 -34.94 72.82
CA GLU A 683 61.60 -33.99 73.54
C GLU A 683 61.01 -32.92 72.63
N TRP A 684 59.70 -32.74 72.78
CA TRP A 684 58.96 -31.62 72.23
C TRP A 684 58.45 -30.75 73.37
N ARG A 685 58.53 -29.42 73.22
CA ARG A 685 57.93 -28.47 74.15
C ARG A 685 57.28 -27.30 73.43
N LEU A 686 56.11 -26.90 73.90
CA LEU A 686 55.47 -25.64 73.61
C LEU A 686 55.42 -24.81 74.90
N ILE A 687 55.86 -23.56 74.84
CA ILE A 687 55.87 -22.62 75.96
C ILE A 687 55.02 -21.40 75.57
N GLY A 688 54.06 -21.05 76.42
CA GLY A 688 53.21 -19.87 76.27
C GLY A 688 52.74 -19.37 77.64
N ARG A 689 52.77 -18.04 77.86
CA ARG A 689 52.30 -17.39 79.10
C ARG A 689 52.79 -18.06 80.40
N GLY A 690 54.06 -18.46 80.44
CA GLY A 690 54.68 -19.13 81.59
C GLY A 690 54.33 -20.62 81.78
N VAL A 691 53.43 -21.17 80.96
CA VAL A 691 53.10 -22.61 80.94
C VAL A 691 53.98 -23.33 79.93
N THR A 692 54.65 -24.39 80.37
CA THR A 692 55.40 -25.32 79.52
C THR A 692 54.64 -26.64 79.42
N THR A 693 54.37 -27.09 78.20
CA THR A 693 53.74 -28.38 77.90
C THR A 693 54.66 -29.15 76.95
N GLY A 694 54.83 -30.45 77.17
CA GLY A 694 55.84 -31.21 76.42
C GLY A 694 55.75 -32.71 76.62
N THR A 695 56.47 -33.47 75.80
CA THR A 695 56.47 -34.95 75.88
C THR A 695 57.12 -35.46 77.17
N MET A 696 58.06 -34.71 77.74
CA MET A 696 58.75 -35.07 79.00
C MET A 696 58.23 -34.31 80.23
N SER A 697 57.55 -33.17 80.05
CA SER A 697 57.06 -32.28 81.13
C SER A 697 55.56 -32.43 81.43
N GLY A 698 54.88 -33.35 80.72
CA GLY A 698 53.45 -33.58 80.77
C GLY A 698 52.66 -32.69 79.79
N GLN A 699 51.60 -33.23 79.21
CA GLN A 699 50.69 -32.50 78.33
C GLN A 699 49.67 -31.71 79.15
N ARG A 700 49.73 -30.38 79.08
CA ARG A 700 48.78 -29.45 79.69
C ARG A 700 48.26 -28.43 78.66
N PRO A 701 46.99 -27.99 78.75
CA PRO A 701 46.49 -26.86 77.96
C PRO A 701 47.26 -25.57 78.27
N VAL A 702 47.60 -24.80 77.24
CA VAL A 702 48.38 -23.55 77.33
C VAL A 702 47.45 -22.37 77.07
N PRO A 703 47.13 -21.52 78.08
CA PRO A 703 46.39 -20.30 77.85
C PRO A 703 47.24 -19.30 77.06
N TRP A 704 46.64 -18.64 76.07
CA TRP A 704 47.32 -17.69 75.20
C TRP A 704 46.41 -16.50 74.89
N LYS A 705 46.92 -15.28 75.00
CA LYS A 705 46.24 -14.06 74.56
C LYS A 705 47.09 -13.33 73.52
N LEU A 706 46.45 -12.41 72.78
CA LEU A 706 47.16 -11.49 71.89
C LEU A 706 48.29 -10.78 72.67
N GLY A 707 49.51 -10.77 72.12
CA GLY A 707 50.70 -10.23 72.79
C GLY A 707 51.57 -11.28 73.51
N ASP A 708 51.03 -12.43 73.88
CA ASP A 708 51.81 -13.48 74.57
C ASP A 708 52.78 -14.16 73.57
N PRO A 709 54.08 -14.31 73.88
CA PRO A 709 55.02 -15.00 73.00
C PRO A 709 54.77 -16.52 73.01
N LEU A 710 55.12 -17.18 71.91
CA LEU A 710 55.10 -18.64 71.78
C LEU A 710 56.47 -19.18 71.38
N ILE A 711 56.91 -20.23 72.09
CA ILE A 711 58.18 -20.91 71.84
C ILE A 711 57.90 -22.40 71.62
N LEU A 712 58.28 -22.91 70.45
CA LEU A 712 58.27 -24.33 70.13
C LEU A 712 59.72 -24.83 70.08
N SER A 713 60.07 -25.83 70.89
CA SER A 713 61.42 -26.41 70.90
C SER A 713 61.40 -27.92 70.71
N LEU A 714 62.33 -28.42 69.90
CA LEU A 714 62.55 -29.83 69.62
C LEU A 714 63.99 -30.19 69.97
N ARG A 715 64.20 -31.21 70.79
CA ARG A 715 65.52 -31.65 71.24
C ARG A 715 65.83 -33.06 70.75
N TRP A 716 66.99 -33.22 70.10
CA TRP A 716 67.50 -34.50 69.62
C TRP A 716 68.24 -35.26 70.72
N ALA A 717 68.30 -36.58 70.60
CA ALA A 717 69.10 -37.41 71.48
C ALA A 717 70.59 -37.11 71.30
N ARG A 718 71.36 -37.05 72.40
CA ARG A 718 72.82 -36.82 72.33
C ARG A 718 73.56 -37.90 71.55
N ASN A 719 73.04 -39.12 71.57
CA ASN A 719 73.56 -40.31 70.88
C ASN A 719 72.81 -40.64 69.59
N ALA A 720 71.98 -39.73 69.05
CA ALA A 720 71.31 -39.97 67.78
C ALA A 720 72.33 -40.04 66.63
N PRO A 721 72.11 -40.90 65.62
CA PRO A 721 73.02 -41.04 64.48
C PRO A 721 73.14 -39.76 63.66
N VAL A 722 72.13 -38.90 63.73
CA VAL A 722 72.12 -37.58 63.11
C VAL A 722 71.76 -36.50 64.14
N GLN A 723 72.45 -35.36 64.05
CA GLN A 723 72.22 -34.18 64.87
C GLN A 723 71.55 -33.06 64.05
N PRO A 724 70.70 -32.22 64.68
CA PRO A 724 70.06 -31.11 63.98
C PRO A 724 71.08 -29.98 63.75
N VAL A 725 70.98 -29.32 62.61
CA VAL A 725 71.86 -28.21 62.21
C VAL A 725 71.07 -26.91 62.12
N GLN A 726 69.97 -26.91 61.36
CA GLN A 726 69.19 -25.71 61.11
C GLN A 726 67.76 -26.05 60.65
N LEU A 727 66.78 -25.22 61.01
CA LEU A 727 65.45 -25.29 60.43
C LEU A 727 65.47 -24.71 58.99
N LEU A 728 64.96 -25.47 58.02
CA LEU A 728 64.90 -25.07 56.61
C LEU A 728 63.61 -24.28 56.30
N PRO A 729 63.61 -23.42 55.25
CA PRO A 729 64.74 -23.10 54.36
C PRO A 729 65.70 -22.04 54.92
N ALA A 730 65.27 -21.19 55.85
CA ALA A 730 66.09 -20.12 56.45
C ALA A 730 65.66 -19.81 57.90
N GLY A 731 65.72 -20.82 58.77
CA GLY A 731 65.28 -20.73 60.16
C GLY A 731 66.42 -20.79 61.20
N PRO A 732 66.07 -20.91 62.49
CA PRO A 732 67.04 -20.96 63.59
C PRO A 732 68.01 -22.14 63.44
N ARG A 733 69.27 -21.91 63.79
CA ARG A 733 70.27 -22.98 63.94
C ARG A 733 70.02 -23.76 65.23
N ALA A 734 70.43 -25.02 65.23
CA ALA A 734 70.35 -25.84 66.43
C ALA A 734 71.39 -25.37 67.46
N GLU A 735 70.96 -25.23 68.71
CA GLU A 735 71.82 -24.94 69.84
C GLU A 735 71.78 -26.14 70.79
N ALA A 736 72.95 -26.73 71.09
CA ALA A 736 73.07 -27.92 71.94
C ALA A 736 72.09 -29.06 71.57
N GLY A 737 71.94 -29.35 70.28
CA GLY A 737 71.02 -30.38 69.77
C GLY A 737 69.53 -30.02 69.85
N THR A 738 69.21 -28.73 70.06
CA THR A 738 67.83 -28.23 70.17
C THR A 738 67.53 -27.20 69.10
N ILE A 739 66.45 -27.39 68.35
CA ILE A 739 65.88 -26.37 67.47
C ILE A 739 64.80 -25.63 68.24
N THR A 740 64.92 -24.31 68.34
CA THR A 740 63.95 -23.45 69.02
C THR A 740 63.37 -22.43 68.05
N VAL A 741 62.06 -22.51 67.81
CA VAL A 741 61.31 -21.56 67.01
C VAL A 741 60.54 -20.64 67.95
N THR A 742 60.83 -19.34 67.88
CA THR A 742 60.18 -18.33 68.71
C THR A 742 59.39 -17.34 67.85
N ALA A 743 58.17 -17.05 68.28
CA ALA A 743 57.35 -15.95 67.79
C ALA A 743 57.09 -15.00 68.96
N ARG A 744 57.49 -13.73 68.80
CA ARG A 744 57.39 -12.67 69.84
C ARG A 744 56.47 -11.52 69.45
N ASP A 745 55.95 -11.53 68.23
CA ASP A 745 55.03 -10.51 67.76
C ASP A 745 53.65 -10.67 68.42
N PRO A 746 52.80 -9.62 68.43
CA PRO A 746 51.48 -9.69 69.05
C PRO A 746 50.59 -10.84 68.56
N TRP A 747 50.84 -11.35 67.35
CA TRP A 747 50.08 -12.40 66.68
C TRP A 747 50.86 -13.72 66.62
N ALA A 748 51.68 -14.00 67.65
CA ALA A 748 52.62 -15.11 67.72
C ALA A 748 52.05 -16.49 67.30
N LEU A 749 50.78 -16.78 67.62
CA LEU A 749 50.10 -18.02 67.19
C LEU A 749 49.99 -18.13 65.68
N ILE A 750 49.57 -17.05 65.02
CA ILE A 750 49.42 -16.98 63.57
C ILE A 750 50.80 -17.00 62.90
N THR A 751 51.78 -16.32 63.50
CA THR A 751 53.18 -16.33 63.04
C THR A 751 53.77 -17.73 63.07
N LEU A 752 53.63 -18.43 64.20
CA LEU A 752 54.13 -19.79 64.34
C LEU A 752 53.45 -20.75 63.35
N ALA A 753 52.12 -20.66 63.21
CA ALA A 753 51.36 -21.51 62.31
C ALA A 753 51.68 -21.25 60.83
N ARG A 754 51.83 -19.99 60.40
CA ARG A 754 52.21 -19.65 59.01
C ARG A 754 53.65 -20.00 58.71
N ARG A 755 54.58 -19.77 59.65
CA ARG A 755 56.01 -20.07 59.48
C ARG A 755 56.27 -21.57 59.34
N LEU A 756 55.47 -22.39 60.02
CA LEU A 756 55.60 -23.85 60.05
C LEU A 756 54.47 -24.55 59.29
N ALA A 757 53.79 -23.87 58.36
CA ALA A 757 52.70 -24.49 57.61
C ALA A 757 53.23 -25.62 56.70
N PRO A 758 52.58 -26.80 56.66
CA PRO A 758 52.94 -27.87 55.73
C PRO A 758 52.71 -27.44 54.29
N THR A 759 53.50 -27.97 53.36
CA THR A 759 53.20 -27.85 51.93
C THR A 759 52.11 -28.84 51.53
N ALA A 760 51.46 -28.62 50.38
CA ALA A 760 50.38 -29.49 49.89
C ALA A 760 50.82 -30.95 49.64
N GLY A 761 52.13 -31.20 49.50
CA GLY A 761 52.70 -32.55 49.40
C GLY A 761 53.01 -33.20 50.75
N ASP A 762 53.15 -32.42 51.81
CA ASP A 762 53.45 -32.91 53.16
C ASP A 762 52.17 -33.37 53.88
N TRP A 763 51.10 -32.58 53.78
CA TRP A 763 49.82 -32.88 54.44
C TRP A 763 48.68 -32.06 53.82
N GLN A 764 47.47 -32.65 53.79
CA GLN A 764 46.21 -31.96 53.46
C GLN A 764 45.18 -32.18 54.57
N PRO A 765 44.39 -31.15 54.93
CA PRO A 765 43.38 -31.26 55.97
C PRO A 765 42.27 -32.24 55.57
N GLY A 766 41.93 -33.17 56.47
CA GLY A 766 40.78 -34.07 56.32
C GLY A 766 39.49 -33.51 56.93
N PRO A 767 38.33 -34.11 56.65
CA PRO A 767 37.07 -33.74 57.30
C PRO A 767 37.17 -33.92 58.82
N GLY A 768 37.02 -32.83 59.59
CA GLY A 768 37.07 -32.84 61.06
C GLY A 768 38.38 -32.32 61.67
N ASP A 769 39.41 -32.08 60.86
CA ASP A 769 40.66 -31.45 61.31
C ASP A 769 40.46 -29.94 61.52
N SER A 770 40.42 -29.52 62.79
CA SER A 770 40.03 -28.16 63.21
C SER A 770 41.19 -27.35 63.80
N GLY A 771 42.45 -27.79 63.65
CA GLY A 771 43.62 -27.11 64.22
C GLY A 771 44.78 -27.01 63.22
N PRO A 772 45.68 -26.02 63.34
CA PRO A 772 46.81 -25.91 62.43
C PRO A 772 47.77 -27.09 62.62
N MET A 773 48.13 -27.72 61.51
CA MET A 773 49.26 -28.63 61.42
C MET A 773 50.55 -27.82 61.24
N LEU A 774 51.59 -28.19 61.97
CA LEU A 774 52.92 -27.61 61.94
C LEU A 774 53.89 -28.67 61.41
N ALA A 775 54.58 -28.35 60.32
CA ALA A 775 55.64 -29.17 59.73
C ALA A 775 56.99 -28.50 59.98
N LEU A 776 57.90 -29.23 60.61
CA LEU A 776 59.26 -28.75 60.84
C LEU A 776 60.21 -29.58 60.00
N ARG A 777 60.85 -28.90 59.04
CA ARG A 777 61.91 -29.47 58.22
C ARG A 777 63.25 -29.03 58.77
N VAL A 778 64.00 -29.95 59.35
CA VAL A 778 65.27 -29.67 60.02
C VAL A 778 66.40 -30.31 59.24
N GLN A 779 67.33 -29.50 58.74
CA GLN A 779 68.58 -30.00 58.19
C GLN A 779 69.34 -30.74 59.29
N THR A 780 69.75 -31.96 58.99
CA THR A 780 70.49 -32.84 59.88
C THR A 780 71.89 -33.12 59.31
N ALA A 781 72.82 -33.53 60.18
CA ALA A 781 74.13 -34.02 59.78
C ALA A 781 74.53 -35.23 60.62
N GLU A 782 75.33 -36.13 60.05
CA GLU A 782 75.91 -37.26 60.79
C GLU A 782 76.78 -36.78 61.95
N ALA A 783 76.73 -37.49 63.06
CA ALA A 783 77.63 -37.25 64.19
C ALA A 783 79.06 -37.72 63.84
N GLY A 784 79.89 -36.79 63.34
CA GLY A 784 81.30 -37.00 63.00
C GLY A 784 82.00 -35.72 62.53
N GLU A 785 83.33 -35.66 62.60
CA GLU A 785 84.14 -34.52 62.12
C GLU A 785 84.83 -34.88 60.79
N PRO A 786 84.58 -34.17 59.67
CA PRO A 786 83.62 -33.07 59.50
C PRO A 786 82.17 -33.57 59.31
N PRO A 787 81.15 -32.80 59.77
CA PRO A 787 79.76 -33.19 59.67
C PRO A 787 79.29 -33.22 58.21
N ARG A 788 78.76 -34.37 57.77
CA ARG A 788 78.15 -34.53 56.44
C ARG A 788 76.66 -34.27 56.51
N ALA A 789 76.17 -33.40 55.63
CA ALA A 789 74.74 -33.11 55.51
C ALA A 789 73.97 -34.38 55.10
N THR A 790 72.91 -34.70 55.84
CA THR A 790 72.02 -35.84 55.57
C THR A 790 70.66 -35.38 55.06
N THR A 791 69.81 -36.33 54.69
CA THR A 791 68.39 -36.07 54.39
C THR A 791 67.75 -35.32 55.57
N PRO A 792 67.14 -34.13 55.34
CA PRO A 792 66.50 -33.37 56.39
C PRO A 792 65.46 -34.19 57.14
N ALA A 793 65.42 -34.05 58.46
CA ALA A 793 64.33 -34.58 59.26
C ALA A 793 63.05 -33.80 58.97
N MET A 794 61.93 -34.50 58.84
CA MET A 794 60.59 -33.92 58.70
C MET A 794 59.71 -34.45 59.82
N VAL A 795 59.19 -33.56 60.65
CA VAL A 795 58.38 -33.91 61.82
C VAL A 795 57.15 -33.02 61.97
N PHE A 796 56.08 -33.57 62.55
CA PHE A 796 54.77 -32.91 62.55
C PHE A 796 54.19 -32.72 63.96
N ALA A 797 53.59 -31.56 64.21
CA ALA A 797 52.79 -31.29 65.41
C ALA A 797 51.47 -30.63 65.02
N SER A 798 50.40 -30.85 65.80
CA SER A 798 49.11 -30.17 65.58
C SER A 798 48.71 -29.40 66.82
N LEU A 799 48.03 -28.27 66.65
CA LEU A 799 47.51 -27.48 67.77
C LEU A 799 45.98 -27.54 67.81
N GLY A 800 45.42 -28.08 68.87
CA GLY A 800 44.01 -27.85 69.19
C GLY A 800 43.84 -26.44 69.74
N ILE A 801 42.84 -25.69 69.25
CA ILE A 801 42.54 -24.33 69.69
C ILE A 801 41.11 -24.30 70.21
N THR A 802 40.89 -23.80 71.42
CA THR A 802 39.55 -23.52 71.98
C THR A 802 39.49 -22.10 72.55
N ALA A 803 38.29 -21.55 72.71
CA ALA A 803 38.10 -20.24 73.33
C ALA A 803 38.38 -20.32 74.84
N GLN A 804 39.01 -19.30 75.42
CA GLN A 804 39.26 -19.27 76.87
C GLN A 804 37.97 -19.26 77.69
N ALA A 805 36.92 -18.58 77.22
CA ALA A 805 35.60 -18.57 77.85
C ALA A 805 34.91 -19.95 77.84
N ALA A 806 35.33 -20.87 76.95
CA ALA A 806 34.79 -22.22 76.85
C ALA A 806 35.91 -23.23 76.51
N PRO A 807 36.79 -23.58 77.48
CA PRO A 807 37.96 -24.40 77.20
C PRO A 807 37.65 -25.81 76.70
N ALA A 808 36.49 -26.36 77.07
CA ALA A 808 35.95 -27.64 76.61
C ALA A 808 34.96 -27.51 75.43
N GLY A 809 34.87 -26.31 74.83
CA GLY A 809 33.99 -26.01 73.71
C GLY A 809 34.50 -26.56 72.36
N PRO A 810 33.81 -26.22 71.26
CA PRO A 810 34.21 -26.65 69.93
C PRO A 810 35.60 -26.12 69.58
N ARG A 811 36.38 -26.94 68.85
CA ARG A 811 37.69 -26.53 68.36
C ARG A 811 37.55 -25.44 67.29
N LEU A 812 38.38 -24.41 67.41
CA LEU A 812 38.44 -23.28 66.49
C LEU A 812 39.46 -23.55 65.39
N ALA A 813 39.02 -23.49 64.14
CA ALA A 813 39.92 -23.54 63.00
C ALA A 813 40.82 -22.30 62.95
N LEU A 814 42.05 -22.47 62.46
CA LEU A 814 42.91 -21.35 62.05
C LEU A 814 42.57 -21.02 60.59
N PRO A 815 41.86 -19.92 60.31
CA PRO A 815 41.41 -19.62 58.97
C PRO A 815 42.53 -19.00 58.13
N SER A 816 42.38 -19.06 56.81
CA SER A 816 43.22 -18.28 55.91
C SER A 816 42.83 -16.81 56.00
N ILE A 817 43.71 -15.99 56.61
CA ILE A 817 43.51 -14.54 56.70
C ILE A 817 44.06 -13.88 55.43
N PRO A 818 43.25 -13.12 54.70
CA PRO A 818 43.69 -12.44 53.48
C PRO A 818 44.76 -11.41 53.82
N THR A 819 45.80 -11.34 52.98
CA THR A 819 46.94 -10.43 53.17
C THR A 819 46.91 -9.22 52.26
N ASP A 820 46.04 -9.24 51.26
CA ASP A 820 45.81 -8.15 50.34
C ASP A 820 44.32 -8.07 50.03
N TRP A 821 43.86 -6.85 49.75
CA TRP A 821 42.56 -6.64 49.14
C TRP A 821 42.60 -7.18 47.70
N PRO A 822 41.61 -7.95 47.24
CA PRO A 822 41.55 -8.36 45.84
C PRO A 822 41.47 -7.10 44.96
N VAL A 823 42.57 -6.76 44.28
CA VAL A 823 42.73 -5.50 43.55
C VAL A 823 41.49 -5.15 42.72
N ALA A 824 40.94 -3.97 43.02
CA ALA A 824 39.84 -3.22 42.40
C ALA A 824 38.85 -4.03 41.53
N ALA A 825 37.73 -4.44 42.15
CA ALA A 825 36.45 -4.59 41.47
C ALA A 825 35.55 -3.39 41.81
N PRO A 826 34.78 -2.84 40.86
CA PRO A 826 35.32 -1.89 39.90
C PRO A 826 34.40 -0.69 39.61
N ARG A 827 34.97 0.41 39.09
CA ARG A 827 34.25 1.37 38.23
C ARG A 827 33.53 0.70 37.03
N ALA A 828 33.82 -0.59 36.77
CA ALA A 828 33.18 -1.45 35.79
C ALA A 828 31.88 -2.15 36.25
N ILE A 829 31.45 -2.08 37.53
CA ILE A 829 30.06 -2.49 37.91
C ILE A 829 29.04 -1.54 37.26
N LEU A 830 29.42 -0.28 37.05
CA LEU A 830 28.60 0.73 36.36
C LEU A 830 28.71 0.65 34.83
N ALA A 831 29.82 0.14 34.28
CA ALA A 831 30.10 0.18 32.85
C ALA A 831 29.32 -0.89 32.03
N THR A 832 28.83 -1.95 32.66
CA THR A 832 28.09 -3.03 31.98
C THR A 832 26.56 -2.94 32.11
N THR A 833 26.04 -1.89 32.77
CA THR A 833 24.59 -1.71 32.96
C THR A 833 24.03 -0.40 32.38
N ALA A 834 24.85 0.39 31.70
CA ALA A 834 24.33 1.44 30.82
C ALA A 834 23.85 0.80 29.50
N PRO A 835 22.62 1.08 29.03
CA PRO A 835 22.13 0.60 27.74
C PRO A 835 22.93 1.14 26.55
#